data_AF-A0A6B3MNB6-F1
#
_entry.id   AF-A0A6B3MNB6-F1
#
_cell.length_a   1.000
_cell.length_b   1.000
_cell.length_c   1.000
_cell.angle_alpha   90.00
_cell.angle_beta   90.00
_cell.angle_gamma   90.00
#
_symmetry.space_group_name_H-M   'P 1'
#
loop_
_entity.id
_entity.type
_entity.pdbx_description
1 polymer ?
#
loop_
_entity_poly.entity_id
_entity_poly.type
_entity_poly.pdbx_seq_one_letter_code
_entity_poly.pdbx_strand_id
1 'polypeptide(L)'
;MSEIAKIPGIQGLWEKTKGDSQVVVAVLDGVVDQAHPCFDGARLKRLPTLVQGEAHPRGRMSSHGTHVASLILGQHGSPVQGIAPNCQGLVIPVFADEGRRLSQLDLSRAIEQAVNAGAHIINISGGQLTDYGEAEDWLQQAVGLCRDNNVLIVAAAGNDGCECLHVPAALPAVLAVGATDGQGQPLELSNWGQTYQNQGILAPGENILGAKPGGGTVRLSGTSFATPIVSGVAALLLSLQRQRGEEPDPQKVRTALLKTALPCNLPENDQRPRCLVGEVNIAGAFTDLTGETMSESEELSTVEASGCGCDGTPETSPQLALSAEVTSAVDPTEAQPAVAASSTETAVAPAQPTDVAVIASEPQSTQAPVTATSVSTSSVSTSNHQISAMSNTTANAITPSQPVQASGGDIIYVIGTLGYDFGTEARRDSFKQLMPPYEIEGTQVPANPYDARQMVDYLEANLSEAKSLIWTLNMELTPIYALEPSGSFARDVYAAFQELLSGEVQAEDSEEYIERVSIPGRLTGRTVKLFSGQVVPVVEPVSPRGIYGWRVNTLVSSALEAVRGQQAEADDEQMRKSLSSFLNRVYYDLRNLGQTSQDRALNFAATNAFQAAQTFSEAVAAGMELDSIVVQRSPFCRMDSDCWDVQLKFFDPENNRRAKKVFRFTIDVSDLIPVTLGEVRSWSSPY
;
A
#
# COMPACT_ATOMS: atom_id res chain seq x y z
N MET A 1 35.12 13.10 -20.36
CA MET A 1 34.11 12.04 -20.55
C MET A 1 32.92 12.32 -19.63
N SER A 2 31.72 11.83 -19.93
CA SER A 2 30.58 11.89 -19.00
C SER A 2 30.80 10.94 -17.81
N GLU A 3 30.20 11.19 -16.65
CA GLU A 3 30.29 10.23 -15.52
C GLU A 3 29.55 8.93 -15.78
N ILE A 4 28.49 8.93 -16.60
CA ILE A 4 27.88 7.69 -17.10
C ILE A 4 28.92 6.78 -17.76
N ALA A 5 29.90 7.33 -18.49
CA ALA A 5 30.97 6.54 -19.12
C ALA A 5 32.05 6.06 -18.14
N LYS A 6 32.01 6.44 -16.86
CA LYS A 6 32.91 5.95 -15.81
C LYS A 6 32.36 4.74 -15.03
N ILE A 7 31.09 4.38 -15.23
CA ILE A 7 30.46 3.28 -14.50
C ILE A 7 31.14 1.96 -14.91
N PRO A 8 31.65 1.14 -13.96
CA PRO A 8 32.36 -0.10 -14.30
C PRO A 8 31.58 -1.00 -15.27
N GLY A 9 32.25 -1.49 -16.32
CA GLY A 9 31.65 -2.32 -17.37
C GLY A 9 30.81 -1.60 -18.44
N ILE A 10 30.41 -0.33 -18.26
CA ILE A 10 29.48 0.32 -19.22
C ILE A 10 30.06 0.45 -20.64
N GLN A 11 31.37 0.72 -20.76
CA GLN A 11 32.01 0.94 -22.05
C GLN A 11 32.06 -0.37 -22.86
N GLY A 12 32.48 -1.48 -22.24
CA GLY A 12 32.45 -2.80 -22.88
C GLY A 12 31.03 -3.28 -23.22
N LEU A 13 30.01 -2.84 -22.47
CA LEU A 13 28.61 -3.13 -22.83
C LEU A 13 28.18 -2.31 -24.05
N TRP A 14 28.61 -1.04 -24.15
CA TRP A 14 28.41 -0.19 -25.33
C TRP A 14 29.17 -0.64 -26.58
N GLU A 15 30.28 -1.37 -26.44
CA GLU A 15 30.97 -2.02 -27.55
C GLU A 15 30.17 -3.21 -28.11
N LYS A 16 29.43 -3.92 -27.26
CA LYS A 16 28.50 -4.99 -27.67
C LYS A 16 27.20 -4.41 -28.23
N THR A 17 26.56 -3.47 -27.52
CA THR A 17 25.30 -2.85 -27.94
C THR A 17 25.04 -1.48 -27.31
N LYS A 18 24.39 -0.59 -28.07
CA LYS A 18 23.86 0.70 -27.56
C LYS A 18 22.34 0.73 -27.47
N GLY A 19 21.72 -0.46 -27.52
CA GLY A 19 20.28 -0.67 -27.53
C GLY A 19 19.75 -1.22 -28.86
N ASP A 20 18.63 -1.92 -28.81
CA ASP A 20 17.84 -2.38 -29.94
C ASP A 20 16.52 -1.60 -30.00
N SER A 21 16.16 -1.12 -31.20
CA SER A 21 14.88 -0.50 -31.51
C SER A 21 13.63 -1.29 -31.08
N GLN A 22 13.74 -2.61 -30.91
CA GLN A 22 12.65 -3.49 -30.48
C GLN A 22 12.54 -3.60 -28.95
N VAL A 23 13.56 -3.18 -28.18
CA VAL A 23 13.48 -3.08 -26.72
C VAL A 23 12.86 -1.75 -26.35
N VAL A 24 11.74 -1.82 -25.63
CA VAL A 24 10.91 -0.65 -25.28
C VAL A 24 11.07 -0.30 -23.80
N VAL A 25 11.46 0.95 -23.52
CA VAL A 25 11.59 1.50 -22.17
C VAL A 25 10.57 2.61 -21.97
N ALA A 26 9.62 2.42 -21.05
CA ALA A 26 8.70 3.46 -20.63
C ALA A 26 9.30 4.32 -19.51
N VAL A 27 9.11 5.63 -19.58
CA VAL A 27 9.50 6.61 -18.57
C VAL A 27 8.21 7.25 -18.04
N LEU A 28 7.89 6.93 -16.79
CA LEU A 28 6.73 7.43 -16.07
C LEU A 28 7.21 8.55 -15.14
N ASP A 29 7.18 9.78 -15.65
CA ASP A 29 7.71 10.97 -14.97
C ASP A 29 6.91 12.23 -15.39
N GLY A 30 7.50 13.43 -15.39
CA GLY A 30 6.91 14.64 -15.97
C GLY A 30 7.05 14.71 -17.50
N VAL A 31 6.57 15.81 -18.09
CA VAL A 31 6.61 16.01 -19.54
C VAL A 31 8.05 16.20 -20.04
N VAL A 32 8.50 15.35 -20.96
CA VAL A 32 9.84 15.44 -21.58
C VAL A 32 9.87 16.51 -22.67
N ASP A 33 10.87 17.40 -22.62
CA ASP A 33 11.20 18.31 -23.72
C ASP A 33 11.88 17.54 -24.86
N GLN A 34 11.05 16.98 -25.76
CA GLN A 34 11.49 16.22 -26.93
C GLN A 34 12.21 17.08 -27.98
N ALA A 35 12.22 18.42 -27.84
CA ALA A 35 12.99 19.33 -28.69
C ALA A 35 14.38 19.65 -28.11
N HIS A 36 14.78 19.01 -27.01
CA HIS A 36 16.13 19.11 -26.49
C HIS A 36 17.15 18.37 -27.39
N PRO A 37 18.28 18.99 -27.80
CA PRO A 37 19.23 18.39 -28.74
C PRO A 37 19.88 17.06 -28.33
N CYS A 38 19.70 16.58 -27.10
CA CYS A 38 20.09 15.21 -26.74
C CYS A 38 19.16 14.13 -27.28
N PHE A 39 17.96 14.49 -27.75
CA PHE A 39 17.01 13.56 -28.37
C PHE A 39 17.02 13.62 -29.91
N ASP A 40 17.93 14.37 -30.53
CA ASP A 40 18.07 14.46 -31.99
C ASP A 40 18.48 13.10 -32.60
N GLY A 41 17.49 12.38 -33.14
CA GLY A 41 17.64 11.00 -33.65
C GLY A 41 17.20 9.90 -32.68
N ALA A 42 16.85 10.25 -31.43
CA ALA A 42 16.34 9.32 -30.44
C ALA A 42 14.89 8.89 -30.76
N ARG A 43 14.57 7.61 -30.54
CA ARG A 43 13.22 7.07 -30.74
C ARG A 43 12.32 7.32 -29.52
N LEU A 44 11.86 8.55 -29.29
CA LEU A 44 10.89 8.85 -28.24
C LEU A 44 9.47 8.99 -28.80
N LYS A 45 8.51 8.25 -28.25
CA LYS A 45 7.06 8.43 -28.48
C LYS A 45 6.40 8.83 -27.16
N ARG A 46 5.58 9.89 -27.16
CA ARG A 46 4.75 10.26 -26.00
C ARG A 46 3.37 9.60 -26.10
N LEU A 47 2.84 9.13 -24.98
CA LEU A 47 1.46 8.66 -24.87
C LEU A 47 0.57 9.73 -24.19
N PRO A 48 -0.77 9.70 -24.38
CA PRO A 48 -1.68 10.59 -23.69
C PRO A 48 -1.67 10.32 -22.17
N THR A 49 -1.42 11.34 -21.36
CA THR A 49 -1.59 11.22 -19.91
C THR A 49 -3.05 10.98 -19.52
N LEU A 50 -3.26 10.35 -18.37
CA LEU A 50 -4.57 10.22 -17.71
C LEU A 50 -4.66 11.09 -16.44
N VAL A 51 -3.59 11.83 -16.10
CA VAL A 51 -3.54 12.78 -14.98
C VAL A 51 -4.37 14.01 -15.30
N GLN A 52 -5.21 14.44 -14.34
CA GLN A 52 -5.88 15.73 -14.43
C GLN A 52 -4.91 16.86 -14.04
N GLY A 53 -4.73 17.85 -14.91
CA GLY A 53 -3.82 18.98 -14.66
C GLY A 53 -2.33 18.65 -14.86
N GLU A 54 -1.99 17.97 -15.96
CA GLU A 54 -0.62 17.62 -16.37
C GLU A 54 0.40 18.75 -16.13
N ALA A 55 1.55 18.41 -15.56
CA ALA A 55 2.62 19.36 -15.26
C ALA A 55 3.06 20.19 -16.49
N HIS A 56 3.08 21.51 -16.34
CA HIS A 56 3.45 22.48 -17.35
C HIS A 56 4.79 22.11 -18.03
N PRO A 57 4.96 22.24 -19.37
CA PRO A 57 6.17 21.79 -20.08
C PRO A 57 7.50 22.42 -19.63
N ARG A 58 7.46 23.53 -18.88
CA ARG A 58 8.65 24.17 -18.25
C ARG A 58 8.63 24.12 -16.72
N GLY A 59 7.70 23.36 -16.13
CA GLY A 59 7.54 23.15 -14.69
C GLY A 59 8.60 22.22 -14.11
N ARG A 60 8.61 22.08 -12.77
CA ARG A 60 9.62 21.32 -12.02
C ARG A 60 9.66 19.84 -12.42
N MET A 61 8.49 19.22 -12.61
CA MET A 61 8.40 17.80 -13.00
C MET A 61 8.78 17.58 -14.47
N SER A 62 8.48 18.52 -15.36
CA SER A 62 8.93 18.45 -16.76
C SER A 62 10.45 18.61 -16.89
N SER A 63 11.07 19.43 -16.04
CA SER A 63 12.54 19.46 -15.91
C SER A 63 13.13 18.20 -15.27
N HIS A 64 12.35 17.43 -14.52
CA HIS A 64 12.76 16.15 -13.94
C HIS A 64 12.70 15.04 -14.98
N GLY A 65 11.55 14.86 -15.64
CA GLY A 65 11.35 13.87 -16.69
C GLY A 65 12.28 14.05 -17.87
N THR A 66 12.53 15.30 -18.29
CA THR A 66 13.53 15.61 -19.34
C THR A 66 14.94 15.15 -18.95
N HIS A 67 15.34 15.35 -17.69
CA HIS A 67 16.62 14.88 -17.19
C HIS A 67 16.64 13.34 -17.17
N VAL A 68 15.67 12.70 -16.50
CA VAL A 68 15.54 11.23 -16.39
C VAL A 68 15.57 10.55 -17.75
N ALA A 69 14.76 11.01 -18.71
CA ALA A 69 14.70 10.44 -20.06
C ALA A 69 16.04 10.60 -20.82
N SER A 70 16.79 11.68 -20.59
CA SER A 70 18.09 11.89 -21.23
C SER A 70 19.18 10.93 -20.73
N LEU A 71 19.10 10.48 -19.48
CA LEU A 71 20.01 9.48 -18.92
C LEU A 71 19.81 8.09 -19.55
N ILE A 72 18.61 7.80 -20.07
CA ILE A 72 18.33 6.57 -20.82
C ILE A 72 18.61 6.75 -22.31
N LEU A 73 18.06 7.79 -22.94
CA LEU A 73 17.89 7.88 -24.41
C LEU A 73 18.71 9.02 -25.07
N GLY A 74 19.53 9.75 -24.29
CA GLY A 74 20.38 10.82 -24.81
C GLY A 74 21.41 10.31 -25.83
N GLN A 75 21.42 10.88 -27.03
CA GLN A 75 22.21 10.38 -28.15
C GLN A 75 23.72 10.62 -27.95
N HIS A 76 24.53 9.65 -28.35
CA HIS A 76 26.00 9.77 -28.26
C HIS A 76 26.50 10.84 -29.24
N GLY A 77 27.36 11.74 -28.76
CA GLY A 77 27.79 12.95 -29.50
C GLY A 77 26.94 14.18 -29.21
N SER A 78 25.80 14.04 -28.51
CA SER A 78 25.00 15.15 -27.99
C SER A 78 25.52 15.64 -26.62
N PRO A 79 24.95 16.71 -26.03
CA PRO A 79 25.30 17.19 -24.69
C PRO A 79 25.08 16.18 -23.55
N VAL A 80 24.29 15.12 -23.75
CA VAL A 80 24.03 14.07 -22.76
C VAL A 80 24.14 12.71 -23.42
N GLN A 81 25.05 11.87 -22.92
CA GLN A 81 25.24 10.49 -23.39
C GLN A 81 24.45 9.56 -22.48
N GLY A 82 23.26 9.16 -22.93
CA GLY A 82 22.40 8.22 -22.23
C GLY A 82 22.89 6.77 -22.37
N ILE A 83 22.40 5.89 -21.50
CA ILE A 83 22.83 4.49 -21.44
C ILE A 83 22.39 3.69 -22.68
N ALA A 84 21.15 3.84 -23.13
CA ALA A 84 20.51 2.98 -24.13
C ALA A 84 19.91 3.80 -25.30
N PRO A 85 20.72 4.64 -25.99
CA PRO A 85 20.25 5.62 -27.00
C PRO A 85 19.48 5.00 -28.17
N ASN A 86 19.72 3.71 -28.49
CA ASN A 86 19.06 3.04 -29.62
C ASN A 86 17.77 2.31 -29.23
N CYS A 87 17.39 2.25 -27.95
CA CYS A 87 16.11 1.66 -27.54
C CYS A 87 14.91 2.54 -27.96
N GLN A 88 13.71 1.97 -27.93
CA GLN A 88 12.46 2.71 -28.13
C GLN A 88 11.99 3.29 -26.78
N GLY A 89 11.92 4.61 -26.67
CA GLY A 89 11.35 5.30 -25.52
C GLY A 89 9.84 5.48 -25.63
N LEU A 90 9.12 5.21 -24.54
CA LEU A 90 7.75 5.68 -24.30
C LEU A 90 7.77 6.72 -23.17
N VAL A 91 7.17 7.90 -23.38
CA VAL A 91 7.02 8.92 -22.34
C VAL A 91 5.55 8.96 -21.92
N ILE A 92 5.29 8.71 -20.63
CA ILE A 92 3.93 8.72 -20.06
C ILE A 92 3.92 9.69 -18.87
N PRO A 93 3.36 10.91 -19.01
CA PRO A 93 3.36 11.87 -17.92
C PRO A 93 2.45 11.44 -16.76
N VAL A 94 3.00 11.35 -15.55
CA VAL A 94 2.32 10.88 -14.32
C VAL A 94 2.23 11.94 -13.20
N PHE A 95 2.77 13.15 -13.42
CA PHE A 95 2.70 14.26 -12.47
C PHE A 95 1.81 15.41 -12.96
N ALA A 96 1.05 15.99 -12.02
CA ALA A 96 0.37 17.26 -12.17
C ALA A 96 1.31 18.44 -11.81
N ASP A 97 0.88 19.69 -12.04
CA ASP A 97 1.66 20.87 -11.64
C ASP A 97 1.77 21.06 -10.11
N GLU A 98 0.74 20.66 -9.34
CA GLU A 98 0.69 20.86 -7.89
C GLU A 98 1.47 19.80 -7.08
N GLY A 99 2.78 19.78 -7.30
CA GLY A 99 3.76 19.20 -6.39
C GLY A 99 4.53 17.99 -6.90
N ARG A 100 5.08 17.22 -5.95
CA ARG A 100 5.89 16.00 -6.19
C ARG A 100 5.14 14.70 -5.85
N ARG A 101 3.86 14.79 -5.44
CA ARG A 101 3.07 13.63 -5.03
C ARG A 101 2.67 12.81 -6.24
N LEU A 102 3.08 11.55 -6.26
CA LEU A 102 2.70 10.58 -7.27
C LEU A 102 1.43 9.86 -6.82
N SER A 103 0.31 10.11 -7.53
CA SER A 103 -0.97 9.43 -7.31
C SER A 103 -0.83 7.95 -7.70
N GLN A 104 -1.08 7.01 -6.79
CA GLN A 104 -0.95 5.58 -7.12
C GLN A 104 -1.99 5.13 -8.17
N LEU A 105 -3.16 5.78 -8.20
CA LEU A 105 -4.21 5.54 -9.19
C LEU A 105 -3.80 6.00 -10.60
N ASP A 106 -3.12 7.13 -10.72
CA ASP A 106 -2.65 7.61 -12.02
C ASP A 106 -1.35 6.89 -12.44
N LEU A 107 -0.57 6.43 -11.46
CA LEU A 107 0.57 5.55 -11.68
C LEU A 107 0.15 4.16 -12.17
N SER A 108 -0.88 3.53 -11.57
CA SER A 108 -1.37 2.22 -12.00
C SER A 108 -1.88 2.26 -13.44
N ARG A 109 -2.69 3.28 -13.76
CA ARG A 109 -3.14 3.58 -15.13
C ARG A 109 -1.99 3.79 -16.12
N ALA A 110 -0.92 4.46 -15.70
CA ALA A 110 0.26 4.68 -16.54
C ALA A 110 1.10 3.40 -16.73
N ILE A 111 1.17 2.54 -15.71
CA ILE A 111 1.78 1.20 -15.81
C ILE A 111 0.96 0.33 -16.79
N GLU A 112 -0.37 0.30 -16.66
CA GLU A 112 -1.26 -0.37 -17.61
C GLU A 112 -1.07 0.14 -19.04
N GLN A 113 -0.97 1.46 -19.26
CA GLN A 113 -0.64 2.02 -20.57
C GLN A 113 0.72 1.53 -21.10
N ALA A 114 1.74 1.47 -20.25
CA ALA A 114 3.07 1.03 -20.64
C ALA A 114 3.08 -0.44 -21.09
N VAL A 115 2.44 -1.34 -20.32
CA VAL A 115 2.29 -2.76 -20.68
C VAL A 115 1.53 -2.89 -22.00
N ASN A 116 0.36 -2.25 -22.14
CA ASN A 116 -0.44 -2.27 -23.37
C ASN A 116 0.27 -1.65 -24.59
N ALA A 117 1.28 -0.80 -24.38
CA ALA A 117 2.12 -0.23 -25.41
C ALA A 117 3.41 -1.05 -25.72
N GLY A 118 3.59 -2.22 -25.09
CA GLY A 118 4.71 -3.12 -25.33
C GLY A 118 6.00 -2.76 -24.57
N ALA A 119 5.93 -2.00 -23.48
CA ALA A 119 7.08 -1.72 -22.63
C ALA A 119 7.67 -3.01 -22.06
N HIS A 120 8.98 -3.20 -22.24
CA HIS A 120 9.73 -4.29 -21.61
C HIS A 120 10.26 -3.87 -20.23
N ILE A 121 10.58 -2.57 -20.09
CA ILE A 121 11.04 -1.93 -18.86
C ILE A 121 10.20 -0.68 -18.60
N ILE A 122 9.85 -0.43 -17.34
CA ILE A 122 9.13 0.76 -16.86
C ILE A 122 9.99 1.45 -15.80
N ASN A 123 10.58 2.59 -16.15
CA ASN A 123 11.32 3.46 -15.24
C ASN A 123 10.34 4.39 -14.50
N ILE A 124 10.33 4.32 -13.17
CA ILE A 124 9.53 5.17 -12.29
C ILE A 124 10.48 5.92 -11.35
N SER A 125 10.94 7.10 -11.76
CA SER A 125 11.94 7.91 -11.02
C SER A 125 11.35 8.68 -9.82
N GLY A 126 10.28 8.16 -9.22
CA GLY A 126 9.60 8.72 -8.06
C GLY A 126 8.72 7.67 -7.37
N GLY A 127 8.01 8.10 -6.34
CA GLY A 127 7.17 7.21 -5.53
C GLY A 127 6.32 8.01 -4.54
N GLN A 128 5.56 7.28 -3.74
CA GLN A 128 4.87 7.79 -2.57
C GLN A 128 5.47 7.14 -1.32
N LEU A 129 5.89 7.95 -0.34
CA LEU A 129 6.30 7.50 0.98
C LEU A 129 5.12 6.82 1.70
N THR A 130 5.39 5.67 2.31
CA THR A 130 4.45 4.75 2.95
C THR A 130 5.05 4.23 4.26
N ASP A 131 4.21 3.87 5.24
CA ASP A 131 4.71 3.51 6.57
C ASP A 131 5.38 2.12 6.57
N TYR A 132 4.86 1.18 5.76
CA TYR A 132 5.29 -0.22 5.71
C TYR A 132 5.44 -0.77 4.27
N GLY A 133 5.44 0.09 3.26
CA GLY A 133 5.53 -0.30 1.84
C GLY A 133 4.20 -0.73 1.21
N GLU A 134 3.07 -0.42 1.86
CA GLU A 134 1.71 -0.72 1.40
C GLU A 134 1.28 0.13 0.20
N ALA A 135 0.63 -0.50 -0.78
CA ALA A 135 0.02 0.19 -1.92
C ALA A 135 -1.47 -0.06 -2.00
N GLU A 136 -2.17 0.88 -2.62
CA GLU A 136 -3.57 0.76 -3.00
C GLU A 136 -3.75 -0.36 -4.04
N ASP A 137 -4.88 -1.09 -3.99
CA ASP A 137 -5.08 -2.33 -4.75
C ASP A 137 -4.84 -2.20 -6.25
N TRP A 138 -5.19 -1.05 -6.85
CA TRP A 138 -4.94 -0.78 -8.27
C TRP A 138 -3.45 -0.74 -8.62
N LEU A 139 -2.59 -0.21 -7.74
CA LEU A 139 -1.15 -0.23 -7.97
C LEU A 139 -0.58 -1.64 -7.74
N GLN A 140 -1.07 -2.38 -6.76
CA GLN A 140 -0.71 -3.80 -6.59
C GLN A 140 -1.08 -4.64 -7.82
N GLN A 141 -2.28 -4.43 -8.36
CA GLN A 141 -2.77 -5.12 -9.57
C GLN A 141 -1.97 -4.73 -10.81
N ALA A 142 -1.61 -3.46 -10.99
CA ALA A 142 -0.76 -3.01 -12.10
C ALA A 142 0.67 -3.55 -12.03
N VAL A 143 1.25 -3.68 -10.83
CA VAL A 143 2.54 -4.37 -10.64
C VAL A 143 2.41 -5.88 -10.92
N GLY A 144 1.30 -6.50 -10.51
CA GLY A 144 0.96 -7.88 -10.86
C GLY A 144 0.85 -8.10 -12.38
N LEU A 145 0.18 -7.19 -13.09
CA LEU A 145 0.08 -7.20 -14.56
C LEU A 145 1.47 -7.17 -15.21
N CYS A 146 2.41 -6.36 -14.71
CA CYS A 146 3.78 -6.34 -15.21
C CYS A 146 4.49 -7.68 -15.01
N ARG A 147 4.43 -8.25 -13.81
CA ARG A 147 4.98 -9.59 -13.52
C ARG A 147 4.43 -10.64 -14.49
N ASP A 148 3.11 -10.63 -14.69
CA ASP A 148 2.40 -11.66 -15.47
C ASP A 148 2.57 -11.49 -17.00
N ASN A 149 3.06 -10.32 -17.45
CA ASN A 149 3.42 -10.05 -18.85
C ASN A 149 4.96 -9.98 -19.09
N ASN A 150 5.77 -10.43 -18.13
CA ASN A 150 7.24 -10.36 -18.13
C ASN A 150 7.80 -8.94 -18.38
N VAL A 151 7.21 -7.93 -17.74
CA VAL A 151 7.67 -6.53 -17.77
C VAL A 151 8.42 -6.20 -16.49
N LEU A 152 9.58 -5.54 -16.61
CA LEU A 152 10.39 -5.12 -15.47
C LEU A 152 10.05 -3.68 -15.04
N ILE A 153 9.58 -3.50 -13.81
CA ILE A 153 9.47 -2.16 -13.19
C ILE A 153 10.78 -1.87 -12.45
N VAL A 154 11.37 -0.70 -12.71
CA VAL A 154 12.55 -0.18 -12.01
C VAL A 154 12.15 1.16 -11.36
N ALA A 155 12.28 1.27 -10.04
CA ALA A 155 11.72 2.40 -9.29
C ALA A 155 12.66 2.95 -8.21
N ALA A 156 12.60 4.26 -7.99
CA ALA A 156 13.42 4.98 -7.02
C ALA A 156 13.04 4.61 -5.57
N ALA A 157 14.03 4.33 -4.71
CA ALA A 157 13.82 3.96 -3.31
C ALA A 157 13.25 5.09 -2.42
N GLY A 158 13.37 6.35 -2.86
CA GLY A 158 13.03 7.56 -2.11
C GLY A 158 14.25 8.46 -1.85
N ASN A 159 14.07 9.62 -1.22
CA ASN A 159 15.12 10.65 -1.05
C ASN A 159 15.02 11.38 0.31
N ASP A 160 14.59 10.66 1.33
CA ASP A 160 14.19 11.17 2.65
C ASP A 160 15.24 10.88 3.72
N GLY A 161 16.20 9.98 3.44
CA GLY A 161 17.34 9.67 4.29
C GLY A 161 17.04 8.76 5.49
N CYS A 162 16.04 7.88 5.36
CA CYS A 162 15.58 7.00 6.44
C CYS A 162 15.48 5.52 6.04
N GLU A 163 15.33 4.66 7.06
CA GLU A 163 14.77 3.31 6.93
C GLU A 163 13.25 3.44 6.68
N CYS A 164 12.87 3.64 5.42
CA CYS A 164 11.53 4.07 5.05
C CYS A 164 11.21 3.74 3.58
N LEU A 165 9.96 3.36 3.32
CA LEU A 165 9.58 2.68 2.09
C LEU A 165 8.71 3.57 1.19
N HIS A 166 9.00 3.53 -0.12
CA HIS A 166 8.20 4.17 -1.16
C HIS A 166 7.57 3.13 -2.06
N VAL A 167 6.30 3.30 -2.37
CA VAL A 167 5.64 2.56 -3.46
C VAL A 167 5.80 3.31 -4.78
N PRO A 168 6.06 2.64 -5.91
CA PRO A 168 6.02 1.18 -6.10
C PRO A 168 7.31 0.43 -5.76
N ALA A 169 8.42 1.10 -5.42
CA ALA A 169 9.72 0.44 -5.22
C ALA A 169 9.71 -0.66 -4.14
N ALA A 170 8.85 -0.54 -3.12
CA ALA A 170 8.67 -1.53 -2.06
C ALA A 170 7.79 -2.74 -2.46
N LEU A 171 7.14 -2.72 -3.63
CA LEU A 171 6.19 -3.77 -4.02
C LEU A 171 6.91 -4.99 -4.64
N PRO A 172 6.43 -6.22 -4.42
CA PRO A 172 7.04 -7.43 -4.97
C PRO A 172 7.23 -7.38 -6.49
N ALA A 173 8.29 -8.03 -6.98
CA ALA A 173 8.72 -8.07 -8.39
C ALA A 173 9.21 -6.73 -8.99
N VAL A 174 9.13 -5.61 -8.28
CA VAL A 174 9.81 -4.36 -8.66
C VAL A 174 11.32 -4.48 -8.38
N LEU A 175 12.15 -3.76 -9.14
CA LEU A 175 13.56 -3.54 -8.84
C LEU A 175 13.73 -2.15 -8.23
N ALA A 176 14.03 -2.08 -6.94
CA ALA A 176 14.27 -0.81 -6.25
C ALA A 176 15.68 -0.29 -6.57
N VAL A 177 15.83 1.05 -6.63
CA VAL A 177 17.13 1.68 -6.91
C VAL A 177 17.43 2.78 -5.88
N GLY A 178 18.50 2.56 -5.11
CA GLY A 178 19.13 3.58 -4.27
C GLY A 178 20.31 4.27 -4.98
N ALA A 179 20.90 5.28 -4.34
CA ALA A 179 21.90 6.17 -4.95
C ALA A 179 23.27 6.12 -4.25
N THR A 180 24.33 5.97 -5.04
CA THR A 180 25.74 6.12 -4.58
C THR A 180 26.38 7.45 -5.00
N ASP A 181 27.40 7.85 -4.26
CA ASP A 181 28.35 8.91 -4.64
C ASP A 181 29.41 8.41 -5.64
N GLY A 182 30.36 9.28 -5.98
CA GLY A 182 31.48 8.93 -6.86
C GLY A 182 32.53 7.98 -6.26
N GLN A 183 32.31 7.42 -5.06
CA GLN A 183 33.15 6.44 -4.36
C GLN A 183 32.39 5.14 -4.02
N GLY A 184 31.17 4.96 -4.56
CA GLY A 184 30.32 3.79 -4.29
C GLY A 184 29.69 3.79 -2.89
N GLN A 185 29.71 4.93 -2.17
CA GLN A 185 29.11 5.06 -0.83
C GLN A 185 27.64 5.47 -0.94
N PRO A 186 26.70 4.89 -0.17
CA PRO A 186 25.28 5.24 -0.24
C PRO A 186 25.02 6.69 0.21
N LEU A 187 24.43 7.52 -0.65
CA LEU A 187 24.10 8.92 -0.34
C LEU A 187 23.22 9.02 0.90
N GLU A 188 23.48 10.00 1.77
CA GLU A 188 22.73 10.21 3.03
C GLU A 188 21.21 10.26 2.82
N LEU A 189 20.76 10.88 1.71
CA LEU A 189 19.35 10.96 1.32
C LEU A 189 18.74 9.64 0.80
N SER A 190 19.53 8.62 0.47
CA SER A 190 19.04 7.40 -0.18
C SER A 190 18.39 6.49 0.86
N ASN A 191 17.07 6.30 0.75
CA ASN A 191 16.32 5.46 1.66
C ASN A 191 16.76 4.00 1.59
N TRP A 192 16.57 3.29 2.69
CA TRP A 192 16.84 1.86 2.83
C TRP A 192 15.72 1.14 3.58
N GLY A 193 15.87 -0.17 3.76
CA GLY A 193 14.95 -0.97 4.57
C GLY A 193 15.01 -2.46 4.24
N GLN A 194 14.49 -3.31 5.13
CA GLN A 194 14.45 -4.76 4.95
C GLN A 194 13.85 -5.20 3.60
N THR A 195 12.80 -4.52 3.12
CA THR A 195 12.21 -4.78 1.80
C THR A 195 13.22 -4.54 0.68
N TYR A 196 13.94 -3.42 0.70
CA TYR A 196 14.93 -3.08 -0.31
C TYR A 196 16.19 -3.95 -0.22
N GLN A 197 16.55 -4.49 0.95
CA GLN A 197 17.63 -5.48 1.09
C GLN A 197 17.35 -6.80 0.34
N ASN A 198 16.10 -7.06 -0.08
CA ASN A 198 15.73 -8.25 -0.85
C ASN A 198 15.51 -7.99 -2.35
N GLN A 199 15.31 -6.73 -2.76
CA GLN A 199 14.94 -6.40 -4.15
C GLN A 199 15.48 -5.06 -4.69
N GLY A 200 16.44 -4.45 -3.99
CA GLY A 200 17.03 -3.17 -4.36
C GLY A 200 18.53 -3.26 -4.66
N ILE A 201 18.99 -2.46 -5.60
CA ILE A 201 20.42 -2.25 -5.88
C ILE A 201 20.77 -0.77 -5.80
N LEU A 202 22.04 -0.46 -5.60
CA LEU A 202 22.58 0.89 -5.69
C LEU A 202 23.14 1.15 -7.09
N ALA A 203 23.02 2.40 -7.55
CA ALA A 203 23.72 2.89 -8.72
C ALA A 203 24.12 4.37 -8.52
N PRO A 204 25.11 4.89 -9.26
CA PRO A 204 25.54 6.28 -9.13
C PRO A 204 24.38 7.25 -9.27
N GLY A 205 24.17 8.06 -8.23
CA GLY A 205 23.04 8.99 -8.13
C GLY A 205 23.43 10.37 -7.62
N GLU A 206 24.72 10.67 -7.48
CA GLU A 206 25.22 11.99 -7.13
C GLU A 206 25.67 12.79 -8.37
N ASN A 207 25.36 14.09 -8.41
CA ASN A 207 25.86 15.05 -9.40
C ASN A 207 25.61 14.70 -10.87
N ILE A 208 24.74 13.73 -11.16
CA ILE A 208 24.50 13.13 -12.47
C ILE A 208 24.11 14.19 -13.51
N LEU A 209 24.81 14.19 -14.64
CA LEU A 209 24.62 15.16 -15.73
C LEU A 209 23.52 14.72 -16.70
N GLY A 210 22.45 15.51 -16.79
CA GLY A 210 21.32 15.27 -17.69
C GLY A 210 20.76 16.54 -18.31
N ALA A 211 19.76 16.39 -19.17
CA ALA A 211 19.15 17.46 -19.93
C ALA A 211 18.24 18.36 -19.07
N LYS A 212 18.07 19.60 -19.52
CA LYS A 212 17.17 20.60 -18.94
C LYS A 212 16.33 21.23 -20.06
N PRO A 213 15.00 21.39 -19.91
CA PRO A 213 14.13 21.99 -20.92
C PRO A 213 14.65 23.33 -21.45
N GLY A 214 14.58 23.52 -22.76
CA GLY A 214 15.15 24.69 -23.45
C GLY A 214 16.61 24.53 -23.88
N GLY A 215 17.14 23.30 -23.98
CA GLY A 215 18.42 23.01 -24.64
C GLY A 215 19.68 23.04 -23.75
N GLY A 216 19.55 23.20 -22.43
CA GLY A 216 20.68 23.21 -21.48
C GLY A 216 20.95 21.85 -20.84
N THR A 217 22.05 21.71 -20.10
CA THR A 217 22.29 20.57 -19.20
C THR A 217 22.33 21.03 -17.74
N VAL A 218 22.12 20.10 -16.82
CA VAL A 218 22.15 20.34 -15.36
C VAL A 218 22.65 19.08 -14.65
N ARG A 219 23.33 19.28 -13.51
CA ARG A 219 23.73 18.20 -12.59
C ARG A 219 22.74 18.11 -11.44
N LEU A 220 22.27 16.91 -11.10
CA LEU A 220 21.32 16.67 -10.01
C LEU A 220 21.70 15.41 -9.22
N SER A 221 21.30 15.37 -7.94
CA SER A 221 21.53 14.22 -7.05
C SER A 221 20.21 13.63 -6.54
N GLY A 222 20.15 12.31 -6.39
CA GLY A 222 18.99 11.56 -5.88
C GLY A 222 18.77 10.20 -6.56
N THR A 223 18.02 9.33 -5.89
CA THR A 223 17.64 7.98 -6.38
C THR A 223 16.88 8.03 -7.70
N SER A 224 16.16 9.12 -7.96
CA SER A 224 15.50 9.44 -9.23
C SER A 224 16.43 9.45 -10.45
N PHE A 225 17.75 9.68 -10.26
CA PHE A 225 18.76 9.73 -11.33
C PHE A 225 19.61 8.44 -11.40
N ALA A 226 19.69 7.67 -10.31
CA ALA A 226 20.21 6.31 -10.31
C ALA A 226 19.25 5.32 -11.02
N THR A 227 17.94 5.48 -10.82
CA THR A 227 16.87 4.65 -11.42
C THR A 227 16.95 4.52 -12.96
N PRO A 228 17.14 5.61 -13.75
CA PRO A 228 17.29 5.50 -15.21
C PRO A 228 18.62 4.89 -15.65
N ILE A 229 19.67 4.95 -14.83
CA ILE A 229 20.93 4.26 -15.12
C ILE A 229 20.70 2.74 -15.08
N VAL A 230 20.07 2.22 -14.03
CA VAL A 230 19.69 0.81 -13.93
C VAL A 230 18.72 0.40 -15.04
N SER A 231 17.70 1.23 -15.32
CA SER A 231 16.74 0.98 -16.41
C SER A 231 17.41 0.91 -17.79
N GLY A 232 18.40 1.76 -18.03
CA GLY A 232 19.20 1.73 -19.24
C GLY A 232 20.08 0.48 -19.33
N VAL A 233 20.76 0.09 -18.25
CA VAL A 233 21.61 -1.10 -18.22
C VAL A 233 20.77 -2.36 -18.49
N ALA A 234 19.60 -2.46 -17.85
CA ALA A 234 18.65 -3.53 -18.14
C ALA A 234 18.22 -3.55 -19.62
N ALA A 235 17.98 -2.39 -20.23
CA ALA A 235 17.61 -2.29 -21.65
C ALA A 235 18.75 -2.71 -22.60
N LEU A 236 20.01 -2.41 -22.26
CA LEU A 236 21.18 -2.93 -22.99
C LEU A 236 21.30 -4.45 -22.87
N LEU A 237 21.10 -5.02 -21.68
CA LEU A 237 21.14 -6.47 -21.45
C LEU A 237 20.01 -7.20 -22.22
N LEU A 238 18.79 -6.65 -22.27
CA LEU A 238 17.73 -7.15 -23.15
C LEU A 238 18.10 -7.05 -24.64
N SER A 239 18.73 -5.96 -25.05
CA SER A 239 19.16 -5.76 -26.43
C SER A 239 20.24 -6.77 -26.84
N LEU A 240 21.10 -7.15 -25.90
CA LEU A 240 22.10 -8.20 -26.09
C LEU A 240 21.47 -9.59 -26.22
N GLN A 241 20.42 -9.92 -25.45
CA GLN A 241 19.65 -11.14 -25.65
C GLN A 241 19.10 -11.24 -27.08
N ARG A 242 18.46 -10.17 -27.57
CA ARG A 242 17.94 -10.11 -28.96
C ARG A 242 19.04 -10.34 -30.00
N GLN A 243 20.20 -9.72 -29.83
CA GLN A 243 21.35 -9.89 -30.74
C GLN A 243 21.91 -11.32 -30.75
N ARG A 244 21.75 -12.08 -29.65
CA ARG A 244 22.13 -13.50 -29.54
C ARG A 244 21.05 -14.46 -30.04
N GLY A 245 19.88 -13.95 -30.45
CA GLY A 245 18.73 -14.77 -30.83
C GLY A 245 17.94 -15.34 -29.65
N GLU A 246 18.17 -14.84 -28.43
CA GLU A 246 17.32 -15.12 -27.27
C GLU A 246 16.08 -14.21 -27.30
N GLU A 247 14.94 -14.70 -26.80
CA GLU A 247 13.81 -13.81 -26.49
C GLU A 247 14.18 -12.90 -25.29
N PRO A 248 13.73 -11.63 -25.27
CA PRO A 248 13.98 -10.73 -24.15
C PRO A 248 13.32 -11.25 -22.87
N ASP A 249 14.07 -11.31 -21.77
CA ASP A 249 13.55 -11.75 -20.49
C ASP A 249 13.87 -10.74 -19.37
N PRO A 250 13.02 -9.72 -19.18
CA PRO A 250 13.22 -8.67 -18.18
C PRO A 250 13.29 -9.19 -16.74
N GLN A 251 12.61 -10.29 -16.40
CA GLN A 251 12.71 -10.89 -15.07
C GLN A 251 14.02 -11.69 -14.88
N LYS A 252 14.54 -12.38 -15.91
CA LYS A 252 15.91 -12.93 -15.89
C LYS A 252 16.97 -11.83 -15.74
N VAL A 253 16.82 -10.70 -16.44
CA VAL A 253 17.71 -9.53 -16.31
C VAL A 253 17.64 -8.93 -14.90
N ARG A 254 16.44 -8.78 -14.30
CA ARG A 254 16.27 -8.37 -12.90
C ARG A 254 17.01 -9.30 -11.94
N THR A 255 16.87 -10.61 -12.11
CA THR A 255 17.53 -11.60 -11.27
C THR A 255 19.05 -11.54 -11.39
N ALA A 256 19.61 -11.39 -12.61
CA ALA A 256 21.06 -11.24 -12.81
C ALA A 256 21.61 -9.95 -12.16
N LEU A 257 20.93 -8.82 -12.31
CA LEU A 257 21.32 -7.54 -11.69
C LEU A 257 21.35 -7.64 -10.15
N LEU A 258 20.34 -8.26 -9.53
CA LEU A 258 20.31 -8.50 -8.08
C LEU A 258 21.39 -9.49 -7.63
N LYS A 259 21.49 -10.64 -8.29
CA LYS A 259 22.38 -11.76 -7.93
C LYS A 259 23.86 -11.40 -7.97
N THR A 260 24.24 -10.49 -8.87
CA THR A 260 25.65 -10.13 -9.13
C THR A 260 26.09 -8.82 -8.50
N ALA A 261 25.17 -8.10 -7.84
CA ALA A 261 25.45 -6.81 -7.21
C ALA A 261 26.63 -6.91 -6.23
N LEU A 262 27.52 -5.91 -6.24
CA LEU A 262 28.72 -5.91 -5.41
C LEU A 262 28.39 -5.42 -4.00
N PRO A 263 28.82 -6.13 -2.92
CA PRO A 263 28.66 -5.61 -1.57
C PRO A 263 29.51 -4.34 -1.40
N CYS A 264 28.93 -3.30 -0.79
CA CYS A 264 29.65 -2.05 -0.55
C CYS A 264 30.86 -2.26 0.37
N ASN A 265 31.96 -1.59 0.06
CA ASN A 265 33.06 -1.42 1.00
C ASN A 265 32.75 -0.24 1.95
N LEU A 266 32.08 -0.54 3.06
CA LEU A 266 31.76 0.41 4.13
C LEU A 266 32.65 0.17 5.37
N PRO A 267 33.09 1.23 6.08
CA PRO A 267 33.60 1.08 7.44
C PRO A 267 32.50 0.51 8.36
N GLU A 268 32.89 -0.32 9.34
CA GLU A 268 31.93 -1.23 9.97
C GLU A 268 30.83 -0.59 10.84
N ASN A 269 29.69 -1.29 10.79
CA ASN A 269 28.72 -1.47 11.88
C ASN A 269 27.54 -0.52 12.10
N ASP A 270 27.24 0.41 11.17
CA ASP A 270 25.92 1.08 11.16
C ASP A 270 25.31 1.23 9.75
N GLN A 271 26.13 1.25 8.70
CA GLN A 271 25.65 1.56 7.34
C GLN A 271 25.37 0.33 6.45
N ARG A 272 25.63 -0.91 6.92
CA ARG A 272 25.34 -2.15 6.16
C ARG A 272 23.89 -2.22 5.62
N PRO A 273 22.83 -1.84 6.37
CA PRO A 273 21.45 -1.81 5.86
C PRO A 273 21.23 -0.91 4.63
N ARG A 274 22.07 0.13 4.46
CA ARG A 274 21.96 1.17 3.43
C ARG A 274 22.43 0.71 2.05
N CYS A 275 23.04 -0.47 1.96
CA CYS A 275 23.55 -1.05 0.71
C CYS A 275 22.54 -1.82 -0.11
N LEU A 276 21.34 -2.05 0.42
CA LEU A 276 20.30 -2.87 -0.21
C LEU A 276 20.88 -4.29 -0.47
N VAL A 277 20.82 -4.82 -1.69
CA VAL A 277 21.57 -6.04 -2.07
C VAL A 277 23.05 -5.74 -2.41
N GLY A 278 23.34 -4.57 -2.98
CA GLY A 278 24.68 -4.13 -3.38
C GLY A 278 24.67 -3.11 -4.53
N GLU A 279 25.84 -2.69 -4.98
CA GLU A 279 26.02 -1.79 -6.14
C GLU A 279 25.94 -2.52 -7.49
N VAL A 280 25.41 -1.85 -8.51
CA VAL A 280 25.16 -2.39 -9.85
C VAL A 280 26.43 -2.93 -10.53
N ASN A 281 26.44 -4.23 -10.80
CA ASN A 281 27.57 -4.92 -11.41
C ASN A 281 27.29 -5.25 -12.89
N ILE A 282 27.70 -4.37 -13.80
CA ILE A 282 27.44 -4.55 -15.24
C ILE A 282 28.18 -5.79 -15.79
N ALA A 283 29.46 -5.98 -15.39
CA ALA A 283 30.27 -7.10 -15.84
C ALA A 283 29.78 -8.45 -15.27
N GLY A 284 29.36 -8.47 -14.00
CA GLY A 284 28.73 -9.62 -13.37
C GLY A 284 27.42 -9.99 -14.06
N ALA A 285 26.50 -9.05 -14.23
CA ALA A 285 25.20 -9.30 -14.85
C ALA A 285 25.33 -9.74 -16.32
N PHE A 286 26.26 -9.15 -17.08
CA PHE A 286 26.62 -9.63 -18.41
C PHE A 286 27.08 -11.10 -18.37
N THR A 287 28.00 -11.44 -17.46
CA THR A 287 28.58 -12.79 -17.35
C THR A 287 27.53 -13.83 -16.94
N ASP A 288 26.62 -13.49 -16.02
CA ASP A 288 25.54 -14.37 -15.57
C ASP A 288 24.49 -14.64 -16.66
N LEU A 289 24.18 -13.63 -17.49
CA LEU A 289 23.22 -13.76 -18.58
C LEU A 289 23.81 -14.47 -19.82
N THR A 290 25.11 -14.30 -20.09
CA THR A 290 25.75 -14.75 -21.34
C THR A 290 26.61 -16.00 -21.21
N GLY A 291 27.26 -16.22 -20.06
CA GLY A 291 28.39 -17.14 -19.91
C GLY A 291 29.72 -16.63 -20.49
N GLU A 292 29.76 -15.41 -21.03
CA GLU A 292 30.98 -14.75 -21.53
C GLU A 292 31.52 -13.78 -20.46
N THR A 293 32.83 -13.80 -20.20
CA THR A 293 33.48 -12.74 -19.41
C THR A 293 33.63 -11.47 -20.24
N MET A 294 33.29 -10.31 -19.68
CA MET A 294 33.66 -9.03 -20.31
C MET A 294 35.17 -8.83 -20.31
N SER A 295 35.73 -8.35 -21.42
CA SER A 295 37.11 -7.90 -21.50
C SER A 295 37.22 -6.50 -20.90
N GLU A 296 37.69 -6.40 -19.65
CA GLU A 296 37.98 -5.11 -19.03
C GLU A 296 39.25 -4.49 -19.62
N SER A 297 39.17 -3.22 -20.01
CA SER A 297 40.34 -2.38 -20.27
C SER A 297 40.91 -1.91 -18.93
N GLU A 298 42.12 -2.32 -18.58
CA GLU A 298 42.73 -2.10 -17.27
C GLU A 298 42.96 -0.61 -16.94
N GLU A 299 42.18 -0.06 -16.01
CA GLU A 299 42.57 1.10 -15.17
C GLU A 299 42.27 0.81 -13.68
N LEU A 300 42.89 -0.23 -13.12
CA LEU A 300 42.92 -0.41 -11.65
C LEU A 300 44.01 0.47 -11.02
N SER A 301 43.61 1.40 -10.16
CA SER A 301 44.53 2.12 -9.29
C SER A 301 45.09 1.18 -8.21
N THR A 302 46.38 0.87 -8.27
CA THR A 302 47.07 0.04 -7.28
C THR A 302 47.12 0.72 -5.91
N VAL A 303 46.41 0.15 -4.92
CA VAL A 303 46.59 0.49 -3.50
C VAL A 303 47.60 -0.50 -2.91
N GLU A 304 48.76 -0.01 -2.48
CA GLU A 304 49.75 -0.86 -1.81
C GLU A 304 49.25 -1.28 -0.42
N ALA A 305 49.38 -2.57 -0.11
CA ALA A 305 49.06 -3.09 1.22
C ALA A 305 50.13 -2.64 2.22
N SER A 306 49.72 -1.97 3.30
CA SER A 306 50.62 -1.50 4.36
C SER A 306 51.27 -2.67 5.12
N GLY A 307 52.48 -3.05 4.71
CA GLY A 307 53.31 -4.02 5.42
C GLY A 307 53.71 -3.52 6.81
N CYS A 308 53.88 -4.45 7.76
CA CYS A 308 54.25 -4.11 9.14
C CYS A 308 55.58 -3.35 9.21
N GLY A 309 55.60 -2.25 9.98
CA GLY A 309 56.83 -1.52 10.25
C GLY A 309 57.75 -2.27 11.23
N CYS A 310 59.01 -2.41 10.83
CA CYS A 310 60.14 -2.65 11.73
C CYS A 310 61.32 -1.81 11.24
N ASP A 311 61.69 -0.78 12.01
CA ASP A 311 62.69 0.22 11.61
C ASP A 311 64.10 -0.37 11.46
N GLY A 312 64.81 0.13 10.45
CA GLY A 312 66.15 -0.33 10.08
C GLY A 312 66.88 0.68 9.18
N THR A 313 67.29 1.80 9.76
CA THR A 313 68.22 2.78 9.15
C THR A 313 69.60 2.15 8.87
N PRO A 314 70.44 2.66 7.93
CA PRO A 314 70.58 4.09 7.62
C PRO A 314 70.80 4.52 6.15
N GLU A 315 70.75 5.84 5.97
CA GLU A 315 71.55 6.70 5.06
C GLU A 315 72.21 6.09 3.80
N THR A 316 71.89 6.67 2.63
CA THR A 316 72.81 7.63 1.98
C THR A 316 72.18 8.37 0.79
N SER A 317 72.72 9.56 0.50
CA SER A 317 72.43 10.40 -0.68
C SER A 317 73.76 10.94 -1.20
N PRO A 318 73.80 11.69 -2.33
CA PRO A 318 73.26 11.44 -3.67
C PRO A 318 74.41 11.47 -4.72
N GLN A 319 74.13 11.61 -6.03
CA GLN A 319 74.82 12.56 -6.95
C GLN A 319 74.37 12.49 -8.43
N LEU A 320 74.10 13.67 -9.02
CA LEU A 320 74.58 14.23 -10.32
C LEU A 320 74.51 13.42 -11.65
N ALA A 321 74.34 14.01 -12.85
CA ALA A 321 73.88 15.35 -13.31
C ALA A 321 73.85 15.43 -14.87
N LEU A 322 73.41 16.59 -15.42
CA LEU A 322 73.62 17.09 -16.81
C LEU A 322 72.84 16.34 -17.91
N SER A 323 72.49 16.90 -19.08
CA SER A 323 72.58 18.25 -19.71
C SER A 323 71.64 18.29 -20.95
N ALA A 324 71.17 19.40 -21.55
CA ALA A 324 71.12 20.83 -21.22
C ALA A 324 70.03 21.52 -22.10
N GLU A 325 69.92 22.86 -22.07
CA GLU A 325 68.90 23.68 -22.75
C GLU A 325 69.15 23.95 -24.24
N VAL A 326 68.08 24.28 -24.99
CA VAL A 326 68.04 25.43 -25.93
C VAL A 326 66.65 26.07 -25.86
N THR A 327 66.56 27.41 -25.95
CA THR A 327 65.33 28.20 -25.80
C THR A 327 64.83 28.80 -27.13
N SER A 328 63.55 29.18 -27.18
CA SER A 328 63.12 30.48 -27.74
C SER A 328 61.66 30.77 -27.38
N ALA A 329 61.33 32.05 -27.25
CA ALA A 329 59.97 32.58 -27.11
C ALA A 329 59.91 33.91 -27.86
N VAL A 330 58.70 34.36 -28.23
CA VAL A 330 58.27 35.77 -28.32
C VAL A 330 56.78 35.82 -28.69
N ASP A 331 56.04 36.68 -28.00
CA ASP A 331 54.71 37.20 -28.32
C ASP A 331 54.88 38.74 -28.47
N PRO A 332 54.11 39.47 -29.31
CA PRO A 332 52.97 40.21 -28.72
C PRO A 332 51.79 40.63 -29.64
N THR A 333 50.62 40.76 -29.01
CA THR A 333 49.62 41.87 -29.13
C THR A 333 48.73 42.13 -30.38
N GLU A 334 47.43 42.21 -30.07
CA GLU A 334 46.47 43.34 -30.31
C GLU A 334 45.40 43.38 -31.43
N ALA A 335 44.34 44.12 -31.05
CA ALA A 335 43.34 44.87 -31.82
C ALA A 335 42.02 44.20 -32.29
N GLN A 336 40.91 44.87 -31.94
CA GLN A 336 39.56 44.70 -32.49
C GLN A 336 39.38 45.55 -33.76
N PRO A 337 38.21 45.48 -34.43
CA PRO A 337 37.27 46.59 -34.25
C PRO A 337 35.81 46.15 -34.07
N ALA A 338 34.90 47.12 -33.93
CA ALA A 338 33.47 46.90 -33.66
C ALA A 338 32.55 47.89 -34.42
N VAL A 339 31.24 47.72 -34.22
CA VAL A 339 30.12 48.64 -34.50
C VAL A 339 29.74 48.92 -35.97
N ALA A 340 28.52 48.49 -36.35
CA ALA A 340 27.53 49.31 -37.06
C ALA A 340 26.14 48.64 -36.96
N ALA A 341 25.07 49.43 -37.01
CA ALA A 341 23.68 48.93 -37.01
C ALA A 341 22.81 49.75 -37.99
N SER A 342 21.73 49.16 -38.50
CA SER A 342 20.60 49.92 -39.03
C SER A 342 19.32 49.07 -39.05
N SER A 343 18.17 49.74 -38.97
CA SER A 343 16.82 49.17 -39.00
C SER A 343 16.17 49.25 -40.38
N THR A 344 15.19 48.39 -40.63
CA THR A 344 13.84 48.66 -41.19
C THR A 344 13.14 47.32 -41.50
N GLU A 345 11.84 47.21 -41.73
CA GLU A 345 10.59 47.71 -41.11
C GLU A 345 9.41 47.09 -41.91
N THR A 346 8.21 46.94 -41.33
CA THR A 346 6.89 46.78 -42.03
C THR A 346 6.66 45.60 -43.03
N ALA A 347 5.45 45.05 -43.28
CA ALA A 347 4.14 45.17 -42.63
C ALA A 347 3.14 44.01 -42.99
N VAL A 348 1.99 44.01 -42.29
CA VAL A 348 0.65 43.45 -42.57
C VAL A 348 0.39 41.92 -42.73
N ALA A 349 -0.72 41.48 -42.11
CA ALA A 349 -1.56 40.33 -42.50
C ALA A 349 -2.71 40.80 -43.45
N PRO A 350 -3.83 40.07 -43.71
CA PRO A 350 -4.86 39.80 -42.69
C PRO A 350 -5.80 38.56 -42.88
N ALA A 351 -6.65 38.35 -41.86
CA ALA A 351 -8.04 37.85 -41.89
C ALA A 351 -8.41 36.37 -42.17
N GLN A 352 -9.44 35.92 -41.44
CA GLN A 352 -10.30 34.74 -41.69
C GLN A 352 -11.52 35.14 -42.55
N PRO A 353 -12.51 34.24 -42.78
CA PRO A 353 -13.71 34.31 -41.92
C PRO A 353 -14.35 32.94 -41.53
N THR A 354 -15.58 33.01 -41.02
CA THR A 354 -16.33 32.05 -40.18
C THR A 354 -17.21 31.01 -40.92
N ASP A 355 -17.69 29.98 -40.19
CA ASP A 355 -19.11 29.68 -39.86
C ASP A 355 -19.18 28.29 -39.13
N VAL A 356 -20.02 27.91 -38.16
CA VAL A 356 -21.34 28.32 -37.58
C VAL A 356 -22.53 27.36 -37.87
N ALA A 357 -22.45 26.15 -37.27
CA ALA A 357 -23.51 25.44 -36.51
C ALA A 357 -24.78 24.82 -37.18
N VAL A 358 -25.57 24.11 -36.34
CA VAL A 358 -27.05 23.84 -36.39
C VAL A 358 -27.60 22.45 -36.86
N ILE A 359 -27.96 21.60 -35.87
CA ILE A 359 -29.20 20.75 -35.70
C ILE A 359 -29.49 19.50 -36.61
N ALA A 360 -30.31 18.58 -36.05
CA ALA A 360 -31.02 17.42 -36.63
C ALA A 360 -30.17 16.14 -36.91
N SER A 361 -30.46 14.91 -36.44
CA SER A 361 -31.67 14.12 -36.08
C SER A 361 -32.10 13.09 -37.14
N GLU A 362 -32.61 11.94 -36.70
CA GLU A 362 -32.88 10.71 -37.47
C GLU A 362 -33.77 10.87 -38.72
N PRO A 363 -33.71 9.90 -39.66
CA PRO A 363 -34.77 8.87 -39.65
C PRO A 363 -34.30 7.42 -39.89
N GLN A 364 -35.27 6.49 -39.84
CA GLN A 364 -35.10 5.03 -39.72
C GLN A 364 -35.02 4.26 -41.06
N SER A 365 -34.67 2.96 -40.94
CA SER A 365 -34.98 1.83 -41.85
C SER A 365 -34.12 1.71 -43.13
N THR A 366 -34.04 0.56 -43.83
CA THR A 366 -34.89 -0.65 -43.84
C THR A 366 -34.12 -1.96 -44.13
N GLN A 367 -34.72 -3.10 -43.73
CA GLN A 367 -34.62 -4.46 -44.34
C GLN A 367 -33.29 -5.26 -44.32
N ALA A 368 -33.42 -6.54 -43.92
CA ALA A 368 -32.47 -7.63 -44.18
C ALA A 368 -32.82 -8.37 -45.49
N PRO A 369 -32.13 -9.47 -45.86
CA PRO A 369 -32.87 -10.75 -45.81
C PRO A 369 -32.07 -12.04 -45.51
N VAL A 370 -32.79 -13.00 -44.88
CA VAL A 370 -32.79 -14.48 -44.97
C VAL A 370 -31.59 -15.39 -44.56
N THR A 371 -31.91 -16.28 -43.61
CA THR A 371 -31.53 -17.73 -43.48
C THR A 371 -30.06 -18.15 -43.34
N ALA A 372 -29.68 -19.14 -42.50
CA ALA A 372 -30.32 -19.90 -41.40
C ALA A 372 -29.19 -20.73 -40.70
N THR A 373 -29.30 -21.48 -39.59
CA THR A 373 -30.38 -21.97 -38.67
C THR A 373 -29.72 -22.15 -37.27
N SER A 374 -30.14 -22.84 -36.20
CA SER A 374 -31.29 -23.68 -35.75
C SER A 374 -31.13 -23.97 -34.23
N VAL A 375 -32.21 -24.38 -33.53
CA VAL A 375 -32.22 -25.12 -32.22
C VAL A 375 -31.70 -24.34 -30.97
N SER A 376 -32.43 -24.25 -29.85
CA SER A 376 -33.81 -24.67 -29.54
C SER A 376 -34.42 -23.98 -28.31
N THR A 377 -35.68 -23.55 -28.46
CA THR A 377 -36.78 -23.48 -27.45
C THR A 377 -36.47 -23.11 -25.98
N SER A 378 -37.00 -21.97 -25.56
CA SER A 378 -37.52 -21.74 -24.21
C SER A 378 -39.04 -21.50 -24.27
N SER A 379 -39.78 -21.78 -23.20
CA SER A 379 -41.25 -21.64 -23.15
C SER A 379 -41.71 -20.91 -21.89
N VAL A 380 -42.53 -19.86 -22.07
CA VAL A 380 -43.07 -19.02 -21.00
C VAL A 380 -44.33 -19.64 -20.39
N SER A 381 -44.50 -19.51 -19.07
CA SER A 381 -45.80 -19.57 -18.41
C SER A 381 -45.84 -18.68 -17.18
N THR A 382 -46.85 -17.83 -17.05
CA THR A 382 -47.08 -16.93 -15.91
C THR A 382 -48.24 -17.40 -15.02
N SER A 383 -48.21 -16.98 -13.76
CA SER A 383 -49.34 -16.89 -12.81
C SER A 383 -50.19 -18.13 -12.52
N ASN A 384 -50.20 -18.57 -11.25
CA ASN A 384 -51.39 -18.29 -10.43
C ASN A 384 -51.09 -18.28 -8.92
N HIS A 385 -51.99 -17.69 -8.13
CA HIS A 385 -51.95 -17.73 -6.67
C HIS A 385 -52.34 -19.11 -6.12
N GLN A 386 -51.68 -19.56 -5.05
CA GLN A 386 -52.40 -20.24 -3.96
C GLN A 386 -51.70 -20.04 -2.60
N ILE A 387 -52.50 -20.01 -1.54
CA ILE A 387 -52.07 -19.84 -0.15
C ILE A 387 -51.80 -21.23 0.44
N SER A 388 -50.72 -21.37 1.24
CA SER A 388 -50.60 -22.47 2.19
C SER A 388 -49.87 -22.02 3.46
N ALA A 389 -50.13 -22.70 4.58
CA ALA A 389 -49.84 -22.20 5.92
C ALA A 389 -48.40 -22.41 6.39
N MET A 390 -47.97 -21.55 7.32
CA MET A 390 -46.81 -21.83 8.19
C MET A 390 -47.08 -23.04 9.08
N SER A 391 -46.01 -23.76 9.42
CA SER A 391 -45.97 -24.68 10.56
C SER A 391 -44.68 -24.45 11.35
N ASN A 392 -44.81 -23.97 12.58
CA ASN A 392 -43.67 -23.77 13.47
C ASN A 392 -43.10 -25.13 13.90
N THR A 393 -41.79 -25.33 13.76
CA THR A 393 -41.06 -26.29 14.60
C THR A 393 -39.63 -25.82 14.80
N THR A 394 -39.26 -25.59 16.06
CA THR A 394 -37.92 -25.17 16.48
C THR A 394 -36.95 -26.35 16.48
N ALA A 395 -35.79 -26.22 15.83
CA ALA A 395 -34.69 -27.18 15.94
C ALA A 395 -33.34 -26.47 15.78
N ASN A 396 -32.69 -26.12 16.90
CA ASN A 396 -31.29 -25.70 16.88
C ASN A 396 -30.39 -26.91 16.62
N ALA A 397 -29.75 -26.97 15.46
CA ALA A 397 -28.81 -28.03 15.11
C ALA A 397 -27.64 -27.45 14.29
N ILE A 398 -26.54 -27.09 14.98
CA ILE A 398 -25.30 -26.64 14.32
C ILE A 398 -24.73 -27.80 13.51
N THR A 399 -24.69 -27.66 12.18
CA THR A 399 -24.11 -28.65 11.27
C THR A 399 -23.21 -27.94 10.25
N PRO A 400 -21.88 -28.19 10.26
CA PRO A 400 -20.97 -27.53 9.32
C PRO A 400 -20.95 -28.28 7.97
N SER A 401 -21.50 -27.68 6.91
CA SER A 401 -21.44 -28.27 5.57
C SER A 401 -21.43 -27.24 4.43
N GLN A 402 -20.33 -27.28 3.66
CA GLN A 402 -20.05 -26.57 2.40
C GLN A 402 -19.85 -25.05 2.46
N PRO A 403 -18.89 -24.50 1.67
CA PRO A 403 -18.68 -23.07 1.56
C PRO A 403 -19.76 -22.45 0.66
N VAL A 404 -20.48 -21.45 1.17
CA VAL A 404 -21.19 -20.49 0.33
C VAL A 404 -20.13 -19.75 -0.49
N GLN A 405 -20.35 -19.62 -1.80
CA GLN A 405 -19.47 -18.78 -2.64
C GLN A 405 -19.72 -17.32 -2.30
N ALA A 406 -18.88 -16.77 -1.41
CA ALA A 406 -18.93 -15.38 -1.02
C ALA A 406 -18.59 -14.47 -2.21
N SER A 407 -19.57 -13.71 -2.68
CA SER A 407 -19.36 -12.53 -3.50
C SER A 407 -18.63 -11.47 -2.67
N GLY A 408 -17.33 -11.26 -2.95
CA GLY A 408 -16.53 -10.27 -2.22
C GLY A 408 -17.17 -8.88 -2.29
N GLY A 409 -17.52 -8.33 -1.14
CA GLY A 409 -18.25 -7.06 -1.04
C GLY A 409 -19.19 -6.96 0.17
N ASP A 410 -19.72 -8.09 0.65
CA ASP A 410 -20.69 -8.12 1.75
C ASP A 410 -20.14 -7.49 3.04
N ILE A 411 -20.89 -6.53 3.59
CA ILE A 411 -20.61 -5.89 4.87
C ILE A 411 -21.10 -6.77 6.03
N ILE A 412 -20.32 -6.82 7.11
CA ILE A 412 -20.70 -7.48 8.36
C ILE A 412 -20.61 -6.53 9.54
N TYR A 413 -21.38 -6.84 10.58
CA TYR A 413 -21.29 -6.22 11.89
C TYR A 413 -21.49 -7.29 12.95
N VAL A 414 -20.44 -7.60 13.72
CA VAL A 414 -20.45 -8.75 14.65
C VAL A 414 -19.88 -8.40 16.02
N ILE A 415 -20.33 -9.17 17.02
CA ILE A 415 -20.03 -8.98 18.44
C ILE A 415 -19.49 -10.29 19.03
N GLY A 416 -18.56 -10.20 19.97
CA GLY A 416 -17.88 -11.36 20.55
C GLY A 416 -16.79 -10.96 21.54
N THR A 417 -15.73 -11.76 21.62
CA THR A 417 -14.46 -11.41 22.30
C THR A 417 -13.29 -11.52 21.31
N LEU A 418 -12.25 -10.73 21.51
CA LEU A 418 -11.06 -10.74 20.67
C LEU A 418 -10.15 -11.94 21.02
N GLY A 419 -9.04 -12.08 20.30
CA GLY A 419 -8.08 -13.16 20.50
C GLY A 419 -7.05 -13.19 19.35
N TYR A 420 -6.09 -14.10 19.46
CA TYR A 420 -5.03 -14.28 18.48
C TYR A 420 -4.63 -15.75 18.31
N ASP A 421 -4.16 -16.10 17.11
CA ASP A 421 -3.68 -17.42 16.72
C ASP A 421 -2.41 -17.28 15.87
N PHE A 422 -1.49 -18.26 15.97
CA PHE A 422 -0.21 -18.20 15.26
C PHE A 422 -0.26 -18.74 13.83
N GLY A 423 -1.25 -19.58 13.49
CA GLY A 423 -1.38 -20.31 12.22
C GLY A 423 -0.33 -21.40 11.98
N THR A 424 0.93 -21.17 12.36
CA THR A 424 2.06 -22.08 12.14
C THR A 424 3.02 -22.12 13.34
N GLU A 425 3.75 -23.23 13.47
CA GLU A 425 4.79 -23.42 14.48
C GLU A 425 5.94 -22.43 14.33
N ALA A 426 6.28 -22.06 13.08
CA ALA A 426 7.34 -21.10 12.79
C ALA A 426 7.03 -19.72 13.40
N ARG A 427 5.83 -19.18 13.16
CA ARG A 427 5.42 -17.88 13.72
C ARG A 427 5.31 -17.93 15.24
N ARG A 428 4.77 -19.01 15.79
CA ARG A 428 4.70 -19.25 17.24
C ARG A 428 6.10 -19.21 17.88
N ASP A 429 7.10 -19.79 17.23
CA ASP A 429 8.47 -19.80 17.75
C ASP A 429 9.15 -18.42 17.63
N SER A 430 8.84 -17.63 16.60
CA SER A 430 9.27 -16.22 16.50
C SER A 430 8.83 -15.41 17.73
N PHE A 431 7.54 -15.43 18.10
CA PHE A 431 7.07 -14.74 19.30
C PHE A 431 7.75 -15.27 20.58
N LYS A 432 7.94 -16.59 20.68
CA LYS A 432 8.63 -17.22 21.82
C LYS A 432 10.12 -16.81 21.93
N GLN A 433 10.76 -16.40 20.83
CA GLN A 433 12.14 -15.90 20.83
C GLN A 433 12.24 -14.38 21.05
N LEU A 434 11.25 -13.62 20.60
CA LEU A 434 11.25 -12.15 20.63
C LEU A 434 10.64 -11.55 21.90
N MET A 435 9.70 -12.24 22.55
CA MET A 435 9.09 -11.78 23.79
C MET A 435 10.08 -11.86 24.97
N PRO A 436 10.16 -10.83 25.83
CA PRO A 436 11.07 -10.82 26.98
C PRO A 436 10.67 -11.84 28.05
N PRO A 437 11.62 -12.36 28.85
CA PRO A 437 11.30 -13.18 30.02
C PRO A 437 10.52 -12.34 31.06
N TYR A 438 9.54 -12.95 31.70
CA TYR A 438 8.63 -12.28 32.63
C TYR A 438 9.04 -12.56 34.07
N GLU A 439 9.06 -11.56 34.94
CA GLU A 439 9.49 -11.70 36.34
C GLU A 439 8.31 -11.85 37.29
N ILE A 440 8.28 -12.95 38.04
CA ILE A 440 7.28 -13.23 39.07
C ILE A 440 7.99 -13.34 40.41
N GLU A 441 7.72 -12.41 41.33
CA GLU A 441 8.26 -12.39 42.71
C GLU A 441 9.81 -12.54 42.77
N GLY A 442 10.54 -11.91 41.84
CA GLY A 442 12.01 -12.00 41.75
C GLY A 442 12.53 -13.25 41.03
N THR A 443 11.65 -14.07 40.45
CA THR A 443 12.00 -15.23 39.63
C THR A 443 11.69 -14.96 38.16
N GLN A 444 12.70 -15.01 37.28
CA GLN A 444 12.47 -14.90 35.85
C GLN A 444 11.93 -16.21 35.27
N VAL A 445 10.81 -16.11 34.56
CA VAL A 445 10.10 -17.18 33.87
C VAL A 445 10.27 -16.96 32.36
N PRO A 446 10.51 -18.02 31.56
CA PRO A 446 10.56 -17.89 30.10
C PRO A 446 9.26 -17.30 29.53
N ALA A 447 9.37 -16.48 28.49
CA ALA A 447 8.23 -15.89 27.81
C ALA A 447 7.21 -16.95 27.37
N ASN A 448 5.94 -16.70 27.67
CA ASN A 448 4.82 -17.56 27.28
C ASN A 448 3.93 -16.81 26.28
N PRO A 449 4.08 -17.01 24.97
CA PRO A 449 3.25 -16.32 23.98
C PRO A 449 1.76 -16.72 24.02
N TYR A 450 1.39 -17.75 24.81
CA TYR A 450 -0.02 -18.08 25.08
C TYR A 450 -0.61 -17.32 26.29
N ASP A 451 0.19 -16.57 27.06
CA ASP A 451 -0.35 -15.67 28.08
C ASP A 451 -0.69 -14.33 27.41
N ALA A 452 -1.98 -14.06 27.25
CA ALA A 452 -2.46 -12.88 26.55
C ALA A 452 -1.99 -11.56 27.19
N ARG A 453 -1.67 -11.55 28.49
CA ARG A 453 -1.11 -10.38 29.19
C ARG A 453 0.30 -10.08 28.69
N GLN A 454 1.18 -11.09 28.67
CA GLN A 454 2.54 -10.95 28.13
C GLN A 454 2.51 -10.57 26.64
N MET A 455 1.52 -11.05 25.88
CA MET A 455 1.32 -10.65 24.49
C MET A 455 0.88 -9.19 24.35
N VAL A 456 -0.05 -8.72 25.19
CA VAL A 456 -0.48 -7.31 25.26
C VAL A 456 0.69 -6.39 25.60
N ASP A 457 1.46 -6.71 26.64
CA ASP A 457 2.65 -5.96 27.08
C ASP A 457 3.68 -5.87 25.94
N TYR A 458 3.92 -7.00 25.25
CA TYR A 458 4.84 -7.07 24.12
C TYR A 458 4.36 -6.24 22.93
N LEU A 459 3.08 -6.31 22.59
CA LEU A 459 2.48 -5.58 21.45
C LEU A 459 2.31 -4.08 21.72
N GLU A 460 2.23 -3.63 22.98
CA GLU A 460 2.25 -2.20 23.32
C GLU A 460 3.56 -1.55 22.82
N ALA A 461 4.69 -2.20 23.12
CA ALA A 461 6.01 -1.75 22.69
C ALA A 461 6.33 -2.10 21.23
N ASN A 462 5.73 -3.15 20.66
CA ASN A 462 6.09 -3.73 19.35
C ASN A 462 4.87 -3.88 18.42
N LEU A 463 4.02 -2.86 18.32
CA LEU A 463 2.73 -2.92 17.60
C LEU A 463 2.82 -3.41 16.14
N SER A 464 3.97 -3.26 15.48
CA SER A 464 4.22 -3.83 14.14
C SER A 464 4.02 -5.35 14.08
N GLU A 465 4.32 -6.08 15.17
CA GLU A 465 4.12 -7.53 15.26
C GLU A 465 2.64 -7.93 15.42
N ALA A 466 1.73 -6.99 15.68
CA ALA A 466 0.30 -7.28 15.65
C ALA A 466 -0.14 -7.80 14.27
N LYS A 467 0.48 -7.33 13.18
CA LYS A 467 0.25 -7.83 11.81
C LYS A 467 0.77 -9.26 11.58
N SER A 468 1.71 -9.73 12.40
CA SER A 468 2.18 -11.12 12.32
C SER A 468 1.09 -12.08 12.79
N LEU A 469 0.34 -11.77 13.85
CA LEU A 469 -0.70 -12.63 14.42
C LEU A 469 -1.94 -12.74 13.51
N ILE A 470 -2.61 -13.90 13.54
CA ILE A 470 -3.98 -14.04 13.05
C ILE A 470 -4.88 -13.59 14.19
N TRP A 471 -5.41 -12.37 14.13
CA TRP A 471 -6.43 -11.93 15.07
C TRP A 471 -7.71 -12.71 14.85
N THR A 472 -8.33 -13.22 15.92
CA THR A 472 -9.59 -13.95 15.85
C THR A 472 -10.70 -13.19 16.57
N LEU A 473 -11.89 -13.22 15.98
CA LEU A 473 -13.12 -12.79 16.65
C LEU A 473 -13.89 -14.04 17.05
N ASN A 474 -14.08 -14.18 18.35
CA ASN A 474 -14.54 -15.41 18.99
C ASN A 474 -15.97 -15.20 19.49
N MET A 475 -16.85 -16.16 19.19
CA MET A 475 -18.14 -16.25 19.86
C MET A 475 -18.01 -17.30 20.95
N GLU A 476 -17.99 -16.82 22.20
CA GLU A 476 -17.53 -17.61 23.36
C GLU A 476 -16.09 -18.10 23.12
N LEU A 477 -15.85 -19.41 23.14
CA LEU A 477 -14.54 -20.02 22.92
C LEU A 477 -14.34 -20.49 21.46
N THR A 478 -15.22 -20.11 20.53
CA THR A 478 -15.18 -20.54 19.13
C THR A 478 -14.77 -19.38 18.21
N PRO A 479 -13.60 -19.45 17.54
CA PRO A 479 -13.27 -18.51 16.47
C PRO A 479 -14.29 -18.59 15.34
N ILE A 480 -14.98 -17.49 15.05
CA ILE A 480 -15.97 -17.39 13.95
C ILE A 480 -15.41 -16.64 12.73
N TYR A 481 -14.50 -15.69 12.98
CA TYR A 481 -13.80 -14.93 11.94
C TYR A 481 -12.32 -14.78 12.29
N ALA A 482 -11.48 -14.66 11.27
CA ALA A 482 -10.19 -14.01 11.40
C ALA A 482 -10.33 -12.54 10.97
N LEU A 483 -9.61 -11.65 11.63
CA LEU A 483 -9.59 -10.22 11.36
C LEU A 483 -8.25 -9.85 10.70
N GLU A 484 -8.29 -9.28 9.50
CA GLU A 484 -7.11 -8.80 8.78
C GLU A 484 -7.29 -7.32 8.39
N PRO A 485 -6.90 -6.38 9.28
CA PRO A 485 -6.93 -4.96 9.00
C PRO A 485 -6.13 -4.56 7.75
N SER A 486 -6.71 -3.71 6.91
CA SER A 486 -6.15 -3.28 5.63
C SER A 486 -6.28 -1.77 5.40
N GLY A 487 -5.68 -1.28 4.31
CA GLY A 487 -5.69 0.14 3.95
C GLY A 487 -4.91 1.05 4.91
N SER A 488 -5.05 2.35 4.73
CA SER A 488 -4.28 3.39 5.43
C SER A 488 -4.50 3.45 6.95
N PHE A 489 -5.58 2.86 7.46
CA PHE A 489 -5.93 2.85 8.88
C PHE A 489 -5.67 1.48 9.55
N ALA A 490 -5.03 0.55 8.85
CA ALA A 490 -4.73 -0.79 9.38
C ALA A 490 -3.98 -0.71 10.73
N ARG A 491 -3.01 0.21 10.84
CA ARG A 491 -2.27 0.45 12.09
C ARG A 491 -3.16 0.91 13.24
N ASP A 492 -4.10 1.82 12.99
CA ASP A 492 -5.05 2.31 14.00
C ASP A 492 -6.03 1.23 14.44
N VAL A 493 -6.39 0.31 13.52
CA VAL A 493 -7.20 -0.88 13.84
C VAL A 493 -6.39 -1.90 14.64
N TYR A 494 -5.11 -2.15 14.32
CA TYR A 494 -4.24 -2.98 15.17
C TYR A 494 -3.99 -2.36 16.54
N ALA A 495 -3.87 -1.02 16.65
CA ALA A 495 -3.81 -0.32 17.92
C ALA A 495 -5.10 -0.51 18.73
N ALA A 496 -6.27 -0.34 18.10
CA ALA A 496 -7.55 -0.63 18.73
C ALA A 496 -7.67 -2.11 19.15
N PHE A 497 -7.17 -3.05 18.36
CA PHE A 497 -7.14 -4.48 18.74
C PHE A 497 -6.24 -4.75 19.95
N GLN A 498 -5.10 -4.07 20.06
CA GLN A 498 -4.23 -4.16 21.23
C GLN A 498 -4.88 -3.51 22.47
N GLU A 499 -5.54 -2.35 22.36
CA GLU A 499 -6.29 -1.72 23.45
C GLU A 499 -7.45 -2.62 23.92
N LEU A 500 -8.22 -3.19 22.97
CA LEU A 500 -9.34 -4.06 23.28
C LEU A 500 -8.88 -5.35 23.97
N LEU A 501 -7.82 -6.00 23.48
CA LEU A 501 -7.26 -7.18 24.11
C LEU A 501 -6.67 -6.85 25.50
N SER A 502 -6.05 -5.68 25.65
CA SER A 502 -5.57 -5.17 26.94
C SER A 502 -6.69 -5.04 27.97
N GLY A 503 -7.86 -4.54 27.57
CA GLY A 503 -9.05 -4.50 28.41
C GLY A 503 -9.67 -5.88 28.69
N GLU A 504 -9.63 -6.81 27.74
CA GLU A 504 -10.14 -8.18 27.92
C GLU A 504 -9.28 -9.02 28.89
N VAL A 505 -8.00 -8.69 29.08
CA VAL A 505 -7.10 -9.39 30.05
C VAL A 505 -7.03 -8.76 31.44
N GLN A 506 -7.78 -7.67 31.69
CA GLN A 506 -7.93 -7.10 33.03
C GLN A 506 -8.73 -8.03 33.95
N ALA A 507 -8.63 -7.80 35.26
CA ALA A 507 -9.50 -8.45 36.24
C ALA A 507 -10.96 -7.98 36.09
N GLU A 508 -11.93 -8.87 36.31
CA GLU A 508 -13.38 -8.61 36.12
C GLU A 508 -13.94 -7.46 36.99
N ASP A 509 -13.23 -7.07 38.05
CA ASP A 509 -13.56 -5.95 38.95
C ASP A 509 -12.91 -4.61 38.55
N SER A 510 -12.05 -4.59 37.52
CA SER A 510 -11.43 -3.36 37.00
C SER A 510 -12.45 -2.46 36.29
N GLU A 511 -12.22 -1.14 36.34
CA GLU A 511 -12.97 -0.15 35.55
C GLU A 511 -12.55 -0.14 34.07
N GLU A 512 -11.36 -0.67 33.76
CA GLU A 512 -10.84 -0.77 32.39
C GLU A 512 -11.28 -2.07 31.69
N TYR A 513 -11.84 -3.04 32.44
CA TYR A 513 -12.24 -4.35 31.95
C TYR A 513 -13.25 -4.27 30.80
N ILE A 514 -12.91 -4.93 29.68
CA ILE A 514 -13.73 -5.06 28.49
C ILE A 514 -14.29 -6.48 28.47
N GLU A 515 -15.62 -6.60 28.60
CA GLU A 515 -16.26 -7.92 28.63
C GLU A 515 -16.48 -8.47 27.20
N ARG A 516 -16.75 -7.56 26.24
CA ARG A 516 -17.11 -7.86 24.85
C ARG A 516 -16.61 -6.78 23.90
N VAL A 517 -16.46 -7.13 22.62
CA VAL A 517 -16.13 -6.21 21.52
C VAL A 517 -17.18 -6.26 20.43
N SER A 518 -17.36 -5.14 19.72
CA SER A 518 -18.15 -5.03 18.49
C SER A 518 -17.27 -4.55 17.34
N ILE A 519 -17.27 -5.26 16.19
CA ILE A 519 -16.34 -5.01 15.08
C ILE A 519 -17.10 -5.00 13.73
N PRO A 520 -17.15 -3.86 13.02
CA PRO A 520 -17.57 -3.78 11.62
C PRO A 520 -16.47 -4.27 10.67
N GLY A 521 -16.83 -4.84 9.53
CA GLY A 521 -15.86 -5.23 8.50
C GLY A 521 -16.50 -5.68 7.20
N ARG A 522 -15.68 -6.02 6.20
CA ARG A 522 -16.12 -6.65 4.94
C ARG A 522 -15.69 -8.11 4.87
N LEU A 523 -16.53 -8.97 4.27
CA LEU A 523 -16.12 -10.33 3.94
C LEU A 523 -15.27 -10.32 2.67
N THR A 524 -14.01 -10.72 2.82
CA THR A 524 -13.01 -10.74 1.73
C THR A 524 -13.18 -11.91 0.75
N GLY A 525 -14.03 -12.87 1.07
CA GLY A 525 -14.10 -14.18 0.39
C GLY A 525 -12.90 -15.10 0.64
N ARG A 526 -11.85 -14.63 1.33
CA ARG A 526 -10.69 -15.43 1.74
C ARG A 526 -10.99 -16.18 3.04
N THR A 527 -10.26 -17.26 3.27
CA THR A 527 -10.28 -18.02 4.53
C THR A 527 -8.86 -18.25 5.01
N VAL A 528 -8.63 -18.27 6.32
CA VAL A 528 -7.35 -18.62 6.94
C VAL A 528 -7.49 -19.91 7.75
N LYS A 529 -6.40 -20.68 7.83
CA LYS A 529 -6.28 -21.85 8.68
C LYS A 529 -5.58 -21.46 9.99
N LEU A 530 -6.26 -21.70 11.11
CA LEU A 530 -5.74 -21.50 12.46
C LEU A 530 -4.79 -22.63 12.87
N PHE A 531 -4.02 -22.43 13.94
CA PHE A 531 -3.08 -23.40 14.49
C PHE A 531 -3.78 -24.71 14.93
N SER A 532 -5.04 -24.62 15.36
CA SER A 532 -5.91 -25.76 15.66
C SER A 532 -6.26 -26.63 14.44
N GLY A 533 -6.00 -26.14 13.23
CA GLY A 533 -6.42 -26.74 11.97
C GLY A 533 -7.81 -26.30 11.49
N GLN A 534 -8.57 -25.58 12.31
CA GLN A 534 -9.84 -24.95 11.92
C GLN A 534 -9.61 -23.94 10.78
N VAL A 535 -10.56 -23.86 9.85
CA VAL A 535 -10.56 -22.85 8.77
C VAL A 535 -11.69 -21.86 9.04
N VAL A 536 -11.37 -20.56 9.06
CA VAL A 536 -12.34 -19.48 9.31
C VAL A 536 -12.32 -18.43 8.17
N PRO A 537 -13.47 -17.81 7.84
CA PRO A 537 -13.51 -16.69 6.90
C PRO A 537 -12.77 -15.45 7.41
N VAL A 538 -12.16 -14.71 6.49
CA VAL A 538 -11.38 -13.49 6.78
C VAL A 538 -12.24 -12.25 6.57
N VAL A 539 -12.31 -11.43 7.62
CA VAL A 539 -13.00 -10.15 7.70
C VAL A 539 -11.97 -9.03 7.67
N GLU A 540 -12.32 -7.96 6.98
CA GLU A 540 -11.49 -6.78 6.74
C GLU A 540 -12.11 -5.55 7.43
N PRO A 541 -11.64 -5.16 8.62
CA PRO A 541 -11.96 -3.88 9.24
C PRO A 541 -11.09 -2.77 8.64
N VAL A 542 -11.73 -1.77 8.03
CA VAL A 542 -11.09 -0.71 7.21
C VAL A 542 -10.78 0.57 8.02
N SER A 543 -11.27 0.66 9.26
CA SER A 543 -11.12 1.85 10.11
C SER A 543 -11.41 1.51 11.58
N PRO A 544 -10.81 2.18 12.58
CA PRO A 544 -11.20 2.05 13.98
C PRO A 544 -12.62 2.55 14.28
N ARG A 545 -13.27 3.27 13.35
CA ARG A 545 -14.64 3.78 13.55
C ARG A 545 -15.65 2.64 13.62
N GLY A 546 -16.41 2.59 14.72
CA GLY A 546 -17.43 1.56 14.97
C GLY A 546 -16.90 0.31 15.68
N ILE A 547 -15.59 0.22 15.87
CA ILE A 547 -14.96 -0.73 16.80
C ILE A 547 -15.17 -0.18 18.22
N TYR A 548 -15.72 -1.00 19.12
CA TYR A 548 -15.99 -0.62 20.51
C TYR A 548 -15.75 -1.79 21.47
N GLY A 549 -15.18 -1.50 22.63
CA GLY A 549 -15.14 -2.40 23.79
C GLY A 549 -16.22 -2.04 24.81
N TRP A 550 -16.89 -3.04 25.37
CA TRP A 550 -18.02 -2.86 26.28
C TRP A 550 -17.58 -3.04 27.74
N ARG A 551 -17.46 -1.92 28.46
CA ARG A 551 -17.07 -1.88 29.88
C ARG A 551 -18.32 -1.88 30.77
N VAL A 552 -18.81 -3.07 31.11
CA VAL A 552 -20.12 -3.24 31.78
C VAL A 552 -20.15 -2.61 33.17
N ASN A 553 -19.08 -2.76 33.95
CA ASN A 553 -18.93 -2.14 35.27
C ASN A 553 -19.13 -0.62 35.23
N THR A 554 -18.44 0.05 34.29
CA THR A 554 -18.47 1.51 34.11
C THR A 554 -19.87 1.97 33.67
N LEU A 555 -20.46 1.31 32.68
CA LEU A 555 -21.81 1.63 32.17
C LEU A 555 -22.88 1.46 33.26
N VAL A 556 -22.78 0.41 34.08
CA VAL A 556 -23.70 0.20 35.20
C VAL A 556 -23.51 1.24 36.30
N SER A 557 -22.27 1.62 36.64
CA SER A 557 -22.01 2.70 37.60
C SER A 557 -22.61 4.04 37.14
N SER A 558 -22.36 4.48 35.89
CA SER A 558 -22.93 5.73 35.37
C SER A 558 -24.46 5.68 35.24
N ALA A 559 -25.03 4.52 34.96
CA ALA A 559 -26.48 4.29 34.94
C ALA A 559 -27.12 4.41 36.33
N LEU A 560 -26.44 3.97 37.39
CA LEU A 560 -26.89 4.16 38.78
C LEU A 560 -26.82 5.64 39.18
N GLU A 561 -25.72 6.33 38.87
CA GLU A 561 -25.56 7.76 39.15
C GLU A 561 -26.65 8.63 38.51
N ALA A 562 -27.09 8.28 37.30
CA ALA A 562 -28.19 8.97 36.62
C ALA A 562 -29.56 8.83 37.32
N VAL A 563 -29.75 7.81 38.16
CA VAL A 563 -31.01 7.51 38.86
C VAL A 563 -30.96 7.87 40.35
N ARG A 564 -29.79 8.17 40.91
CA ARG A 564 -29.58 8.52 42.34
C ARG A 564 -30.32 9.81 42.75
N GLY A 565 -31.59 9.63 43.12
CA GLY A 565 -32.46 10.70 43.64
C GLY A 565 -33.01 10.45 45.05
N GLN A 566 -33.50 9.24 45.37
CA GLN A 566 -34.26 8.98 46.62
C GLN A 566 -34.15 7.54 47.20
N GLN A 567 -33.14 6.75 46.81
CA GLN A 567 -33.02 5.33 47.23
C GLN A 567 -31.74 5.05 48.06
N ALA A 568 -31.70 3.88 48.70
CA ALA A 568 -30.66 3.49 49.65
C ALA A 568 -29.60 2.56 49.04
N GLU A 569 -28.41 2.48 49.63
CA GLU A 569 -27.26 1.70 49.13
C GLU A 569 -27.55 0.20 48.92
N ALA A 570 -28.57 -0.36 49.59
CA ALA A 570 -29.01 -1.74 49.36
C ALA A 570 -29.78 -1.93 48.04
N ASP A 571 -30.48 -0.90 47.56
CA ASP A 571 -31.17 -0.90 46.27
C ASP A 571 -30.16 -0.80 45.12
N ASP A 572 -29.08 -0.03 45.30
CA ASP A 572 -28.03 0.17 44.30
C ASP A 572 -27.39 -1.17 43.86
N GLU A 573 -27.12 -2.09 44.78
CA GLU A 573 -26.52 -3.40 44.46
C GLU A 573 -27.52 -4.34 43.76
N GLN A 574 -28.79 -4.33 44.16
CA GLN A 574 -29.85 -5.06 43.46
C GLN A 574 -30.06 -4.51 42.04
N MET A 575 -30.00 -3.19 41.88
CA MET A 575 -30.10 -2.51 40.58
C MET A 575 -28.86 -2.75 39.71
N ARG A 576 -27.65 -2.76 40.30
CA ARG A 576 -26.37 -3.15 39.66
C ARG A 576 -26.49 -4.53 39.03
N LYS A 577 -26.93 -5.51 39.82
CA LYS A 577 -27.14 -6.89 39.38
C LYS A 577 -28.22 -7.00 38.30
N SER A 578 -29.33 -6.29 38.44
CA SER A 578 -30.44 -6.32 37.48
C SER A 578 -30.05 -5.71 36.13
N LEU A 579 -29.33 -4.60 36.12
CA LEU A 579 -28.86 -3.95 34.90
C LEU A 579 -27.76 -4.76 34.20
N SER A 580 -26.81 -5.34 34.95
CA SER A 580 -25.84 -6.29 34.40
C SER A 580 -26.52 -7.54 33.80
N SER A 581 -27.54 -8.08 34.47
CA SER A 581 -28.33 -9.22 33.96
C SER A 581 -29.11 -8.88 32.69
N PHE A 582 -29.66 -7.66 32.59
CA PHE A 582 -30.28 -7.14 31.36
C PHE A 582 -29.27 -7.03 30.21
N LEU A 583 -28.13 -6.37 30.44
CA LEU A 583 -27.10 -6.16 29.42
C LEU A 583 -26.51 -7.48 28.93
N ASN A 584 -26.24 -8.42 29.84
CA ASN A 584 -25.85 -9.79 29.49
C ASN A 584 -26.93 -10.46 28.64
N ARG A 585 -28.19 -10.48 29.07
CA ARG A 585 -29.27 -11.10 28.30
C ARG A 585 -29.43 -10.48 26.91
N VAL A 586 -29.27 -9.16 26.76
CA VAL A 586 -29.29 -8.50 25.44
C VAL A 586 -28.14 -8.98 24.55
N TYR A 587 -26.94 -9.23 25.09
CA TYR A 587 -25.86 -9.87 24.32
C TYR A 587 -26.21 -11.32 23.93
N TYR A 588 -26.62 -12.16 24.88
CA TYR A 588 -26.91 -13.57 24.64
C TYR A 588 -28.13 -13.83 23.73
N ASP A 589 -29.19 -13.00 23.82
CA ASP A 589 -30.41 -13.11 23.01
C ASP A 589 -30.23 -12.58 21.56
N LEU A 590 -29.23 -11.72 21.30
CA LEU A 590 -29.07 -11.03 20.00
C LEU A 590 -27.84 -11.46 19.18
N ARG A 591 -26.77 -11.94 19.82
CA ARG A 591 -25.51 -12.31 19.14
C ARG A 591 -25.72 -13.34 18.03
N ASN A 592 -25.15 -13.07 16.87
CA ASN A 592 -25.25 -13.89 15.67
C ASN A 592 -24.04 -13.62 14.75
N LEU A 593 -23.93 -14.30 13.59
CA LEU A 593 -22.78 -14.19 12.69
C LEU A 593 -22.61 -12.81 12.00
N GLY A 594 -23.58 -11.91 12.06
CA GLY A 594 -23.45 -10.53 11.59
C GLY A 594 -23.47 -10.34 10.07
N GLN A 595 -23.89 -11.34 9.30
CA GLN A 595 -23.79 -11.33 7.83
C GLN A 595 -25.00 -10.69 7.14
N THR A 596 -26.22 -11.18 7.40
CA THR A 596 -27.43 -10.60 6.80
C THR A 596 -27.75 -9.22 7.39
N SER A 597 -28.60 -8.43 6.72
CA SER A 597 -29.02 -7.13 7.29
C SER A 597 -29.76 -7.28 8.62
N GLN A 598 -30.54 -8.36 8.79
CA GLN A 598 -31.20 -8.64 10.07
C GLN A 598 -30.18 -9.01 11.16
N ASP A 599 -29.17 -9.82 10.82
CA ASP A 599 -28.05 -10.18 11.68
C ASP A 599 -27.26 -8.94 12.16
N ARG A 600 -26.89 -8.06 11.22
CA ARG A 600 -26.23 -6.77 11.53
C ARG A 600 -27.10 -5.90 12.44
N ALA A 601 -28.41 -5.84 12.17
CA ALA A 601 -29.34 -5.04 12.97
C ALA A 601 -29.47 -5.59 14.41
N LEU A 602 -29.50 -6.91 14.59
CA LEU A 602 -29.51 -7.56 15.90
C LEU A 602 -28.20 -7.31 16.67
N ASN A 603 -27.04 -7.49 16.02
CA ASN A 603 -25.73 -7.26 16.67
C ASN A 603 -25.49 -5.78 17.01
N PHE A 604 -25.87 -4.85 16.12
CA PHE A 604 -25.79 -3.41 16.42
C PHE A 604 -26.85 -2.97 17.45
N ALA A 605 -28.00 -3.64 17.53
CA ALA A 605 -28.97 -3.39 18.58
C ALA A 605 -28.45 -3.72 19.98
N ALA A 606 -27.61 -4.76 20.12
CA ALA A 606 -26.88 -5.00 21.35
C ALA A 606 -25.95 -3.81 21.66
N THR A 607 -25.06 -3.45 20.72
CA THR A 607 -24.14 -2.30 20.87
C THR A 607 -24.87 -1.02 21.28
N ASN A 608 -25.99 -0.71 20.61
CA ASN A 608 -26.80 0.47 20.92
C ASN A 608 -27.50 0.37 22.28
N ALA A 609 -27.89 -0.83 22.75
CA ALA A 609 -28.44 -1.01 24.09
C ALA A 609 -27.39 -0.78 25.20
N PHE A 610 -26.12 -1.14 24.96
CA PHE A 610 -25.01 -0.77 25.84
C PHE A 610 -24.75 0.75 25.83
N GLN A 611 -24.66 1.38 24.65
CA GLN A 611 -24.46 2.84 24.52
C GLN A 611 -25.63 3.65 25.10
N ALA A 612 -26.86 3.14 25.02
CA ALA A 612 -28.07 3.78 25.54
C ALA A 612 -28.48 3.30 26.94
N ALA A 613 -27.61 2.60 27.69
CA ALA A 613 -27.94 1.93 28.97
C ALA A 613 -28.73 2.82 29.95
N GLN A 614 -28.33 4.09 30.09
CA GLN A 614 -28.98 5.11 30.92
C GLN A 614 -30.49 5.28 30.63
N THR A 615 -30.92 5.04 29.39
CA THR A 615 -32.32 5.14 28.95
C THR A 615 -33.21 4.04 29.55
N PHE A 616 -32.62 2.90 29.90
CA PHE A 616 -33.33 1.74 30.45
C PHE A 616 -33.27 1.70 31.98
N SER A 617 -32.34 2.46 32.59
CA SER A 617 -32.13 2.53 34.04
C SER A 617 -33.42 2.88 34.80
N GLU A 618 -34.25 3.80 34.30
CA GLU A 618 -35.57 4.10 34.90
C GLU A 618 -36.47 2.85 34.99
N ALA A 619 -36.47 1.98 33.98
CA ALA A 619 -37.31 0.79 33.96
C ALA A 619 -36.77 -0.29 34.91
N VAL A 620 -35.45 -0.48 34.93
CA VAL A 620 -34.79 -1.43 35.84
C VAL A 620 -34.93 -1.00 37.30
N ALA A 621 -34.72 0.28 37.61
CA ALA A 621 -34.94 0.87 38.93
C ALA A 621 -36.41 0.78 39.38
N ALA A 622 -37.33 0.86 38.42
CA ALA A 622 -38.76 0.67 38.66
C ALA A 622 -39.17 -0.81 38.89
N GLY A 623 -38.22 -1.74 38.95
CA GLY A 623 -38.44 -3.17 39.19
C GLY A 623 -38.85 -3.96 37.93
N MET A 624 -38.58 -3.45 36.73
CA MET A 624 -39.01 -4.09 35.48
C MET A 624 -37.87 -4.86 34.81
N GLU A 625 -38.15 -6.10 34.41
CA GLU A 625 -37.24 -6.98 33.66
C GLU A 625 -37.57 -6.98 32.16
N LEU A 626 -36.62 -7.43 31.34
CA LEU A 626 -36.82 -7.60 29.89
C LEU A 626 -37.78 -8.78 29.62
N ASP A 627 -38.91 -8.49 29.00
CA ASP A 627 -39.89 -9.47 28.51
C ASP A 627 -39.40 -10.08 27.20
N SER A 628 -39.29 -9.23 26.18
CA SER A 628 -39.01 -9.64 24.80
C SER A 628 -38.29 -8.57 24.00
N ILE A 629 -37.45 -9.00 23.06
CA ILE A 629 -36.87 -8.16 22.01
C ILE A 629 -37.55 -8.50 20.69
N VAL A 630 -38.02 -7.49 19.96
CA VAL A 630 -38.66 -7.66 18.65
C VAL A 630 -37.95 -6.79 17.63
N VAL A 631 -37.45 -7.39 16.55
CA VAL A 631 -36.76 -6.70 15.45
C VAL A 631 -37.55 -6.91 14.16
N GLN A 632 -37.90 -5.82 13.49
CA GLN A 632 -38.71 -5.80 12.27
C GLN A 632 -38.21 -4.73 11.30
N ARG A 633 -38.42 -4.89 9.99
CA ARG A 633 -38.00 -3.85 9.03
C ARG A 633 -38.78 -2.55 9.25
N SER A 634 -38.10 -1.42 9.27
CA SER A 634 -38.70 -0.12 9.59
C SER A 634 -39.36 0.52 8.36
N PRO A 635 -40.58 1.08 8.47
CA PRO A 635 -41.21 1.86 7.42
C PRO A 635 -40.81 3.35 7.44
N PHE A 636 -39.93 3.78 8.36
CA PHE A 636 -39.66 5.20 8.63
C PHE A 636 -38.42 5.78 7.92
N CYS A 637 -37.85 5.04 6.96
CA CYS A 637 -36.58 5.38 6.33
C CYS A 637 -36.68 5.90 4.89
N ARG A 638 -35.54 6.37 4.38
CA ARG A 638 -35.39 6.84 3.00
C ARG A 638 -35.51 5.68 2.03
N MET A 639 -35.78 6.01 0.77
CA MET A 639 -35.49 5.08 -0.32
C MET A 639 -33.99 4.76 -0.29
N ASP A 640 -33.64 3.51 -0.61
CA ASP A 640 -32.29 2.95 -0.58
C ASP A 640 -31.65 2.74 0.83
N SER A 641 -32.37 2.99 1.92
CA SER A 641 -32.00 2.58 3.29
C SER A 641 -32.47 1.16 3.64
N ASP A 642 -31.64 0.39 4.35
CA ASP A 642 -31.97 -0.89 4.99
C ASP A 642 -32.16 -0.73 6.50
N CYS A 643 -33.37 -0.31 6.90
CA CYS A 643 -33.68 0.02 8.28
C CYS A 643 -34.47 -1.03 9.05
N TRP A 644 -34.21 -1.09 10.35
CA TRP A 644 -34.82 -2.03 11.30
C TRP A 644 -35.29 -1.30 12.57
N ASP A 645 -36.57 -1.44 12.87
CA ASP A 645 -37.16 -1.04 14.14
C ASP A 645 -36.89 -2.15 15.17
N VAL A 646 -36.22 -1.79 16.26
CA VAL A 646 -35.95 -2.67 17.40
C VAL A 646 -36.78 -2.22 18.58
N GLN A 647 -37.55 -3.15 19.17
CA GLN A 647 -38.39 -2.91 20.33
C GLN A 647 -37.92 -3.76 21.51
N LEU A 648 -37.49 -3.11 22.58
CA LEU A 648 -37.25 -3.72 23.89
C LEU A 648 -38.50 -3.55 24.74
N LYS A 649 -39.12 -4.66 25.16
CA LYS A 649 -40.31 -4.65 26.02
C LYS A 649 -39.93 -5.08 27.42
N PHE A 650 -40.30 -4.29 28.42
CA PHE A 650 -40.06 -4.57 29.83
C PHE A 650 -41.40 -4.84 30.54
N PHE A 651 -41.39 -5.76 31.49
CA PHE A 651 -42.54 -6.13 32.32
C PHE A 651 -42.17 -6.14 33.80
N ASP A 652 -43.17 -6.09 34.66
CA ASP A 652 -43.00 -6.19 36.11
C ASP A 652 -43.33 -7.63 36.54
N PRO A 653 -42.35 -8.41 37.04
CA PRO A 653 -42.56 -9.81 37.39
C PRO A 653 -43.39 -9.99 38.68
N GLU A 654 -43.37 -9.01 39.60
CA GLU A 654 -44.16 -9.05 40.83
C GLU A 654 -45.62 -8.64 40.56
N ASN A 655 -45.83 -7.70 39.63
CA ASN A 655 -47.13 -7.13 39.30
C ASN A 655 -47.49 -7.32 37.82
N ASN A 656 -47.96 -8.54 37.50
CA ASN A 656 -48.58 -8.93 36.23
C ASN A 656 -49.93 -8.21 35.90
N ARG A 657 -50.13 -6.99 36.40
CA ARG A 657 -51.16 -6.01 35.98
C ARG A 657 -50.59 -4.61 35.69
N ARG A 658 -49.29 -4.38 35.88
CA ARG A 658 -48.61 -3.12 35.56
C ARG A 658 -48.27 -3.07 34.06
N ALA A 659 -48.62 -1.97 33.40
CA ALA A 659 -48.44 -1.79 31.95
C ALA A 659 -46.97 -2.01 31.52
N LYS A 660 -46.74 -2.76 30.45
CA LYS A 660 -45.39 -3.05 29.93
C LYS A 660 -44.76 -1.76 29.39
N LYS A 661 -43.51 -1.46 29.76
CA LYS A 661 -42.76 -0.33 29.20
C LYS A 661 -42.10 -0.78 27.90
N VAL A 662 -42.34 -0.07 26.80
CA VAL A 662 -41.75 -0.36 25.49
C VAL A 662 -40.78 0.75 25.14
N PHE A 663 -39.57 0.39 24.73
CA PHE A 663 -38.59 1.28 24.12
C PHE A 663 -38.39 0.86 22.67
N ARG A 664 -38.31 1.82 21.75
CA ARG A 664 -38.00 1.59 20.34
C ARG A 664 -36.93 2.54 19.84
N PHE A 665 -35.95 1.98 19.16
CA PHE A 665 -35.01 2.72 18.31
C PHE A 665 -35.05 2.13 16.90
N THR A 666 -34.68 2.95 15.92
CA THR A 666 -34.54 2.54 14.53
C THR A 666 -33.06 2.58 14.15
N ILE A 667 -32.58 1.53 13.51
CA ILE A 667 -31.19 1.39 13.04
C ILE A 667 -31.20 1.31 11.52
N ASP A 668 -30.24 1.97 10.86
CA ASP A 668 -29.90 1.75 9.45
C ASP A 668 -28.62 0.88 9.37
N VAL A 669 -28.67 -0.20 8.60
CA VAL A 669 -27.54 -1.14 8.39
C VAL A 669 -27.07 -1.20 6.93
N SER A 670 -27.37 -0.17 6.14
CA SER A 670 -26.93 -0.05 4.74
C SER A 670 -25.41 0.10 4.60
N ASP A 671 -24.81 0.83 5.55
CA ASP A 671 -23.38 1.14 5.57
C ASP A 671 -22.57 0.17 6.44
N LEU A 672 -21.25 0.15 6.21
CA LEU A 672 -20.26 -0.62 6.98
C LEU A 672 -20.32 -0.34 8.48
N ILE A 673 -20.66 0.89 8.86
CA ILE A 673 -20.85 1.33 10.24
C ILE A 673 -22.35 1.67 10.38
N PRO A 674 -23.15 0.82 11.03
CA PRO A 674 -24.57 1.11 11.23
C PRO A 674 -24.80 2.37 12.07
N VAL A 675 -25.97 2.98 11.91
CA VAL A 675 -26.34 4.22 12.62
C VAL A 675 -27.73 4.15 13.23
N THR A 676 -27.93 4.80 14.38
CA THR A 676 -29.26 5.02 14.95
C THR A 676 -29.94 6.24 14.33
N LEU A 677 -31.23 6.10 14.05
CA LEU A 677 -32.05 7.13 13.42
C LEU A 677 -32.99 7.79 14.44
N GLY A 678 -32.50 8.88 15.02
CA GLY A 678 -33.22 9.67 16.01
C GLY A 678 -33.19 9.09 17.42
N GLU A 679 -33.89 9.78 18.34
CA GLU A 679 -33.92 9.44 19.76
C GLU A 679 -34.71 8.16 20.04
N VAL A 680 -34.29 7.41 21.07
CA VAL A 680 -35.06 6.28 21.60
C VAL A 680 -36.46 6.75 22.02
N ARG A 681 -37.50 6.15 21.45
CA ARG A 681 -38.90 6.46 21.81
C ARG A 681 -39.37 5.47 22.86
N SER A 682 -39.96 5.96 23.96
CA SER A 682 -40.54 5.09 24.98
C SER A 682 -42.01 5.39 25.25
N TRP A 683 -42.80 4.35 25.52
CA TRP A 683 -44.22 4.45 25.89
C TRP A 683 -44.63 3.25 26.77
N SER A 684 -45.83 3.30 27.32
CA SER A 684 -46.42 2.16 28.04
C SER A 684 -47.45 1.47 27.15
N SER A 685 -47.35 0.14 27.03
CA SER A 685 -48.35 -0.71 26.39
C SER A 685 -49.32 -1.24 27.45
N PRO A 686 -50.65 -1.24 27.19
CA PRO A 686 -51.57 -2.12 27.91
C PRO A 686 -51.21 -3.60 27.64
N TYR A 687 -51.85 -4.49 28.41
CA TYR A 687 -51.78 -5.95 28.25
C TYR A 687 -52.43 -6.43 26.96
#